data_AF-G0VL61-F1
#
_entry.id   AF-G0VL61-F1
#
_cell.length_a   1.000
_cell.length_b   1.000
_cell.length_c   1.000
_cell.angle_alpha   90.00
_cell.angle_beta   90.00
_cell.angle_gamma   90.00
#
_symmetry.space_group_name_H-M   'P 1'
#
loop_
_entity.id
_entity.type
_entity.pdbx_description
1 polymer ?
#
loop_
_entity_poly.entity_id
_entity_poly.type
_entity_poly.pdbx_seq_one_letter_code
_entity_poly.pdbx_strand_id
1 'polypeptide(L)'
;MALYYFGNHPHATRADGTKINTRAHYDYICREGIYANMKGKKEDLVFTCSGNLPEWAQDAGKFWDAAEANRRVKGRAYREIRMGLQEELSLDDNIALVEEFLKESRIGKNHAFTYAIHDKEAAYDPDHRNIHCHLMFCEKSIEKDRPLGPDMYFKQYAVNQYGEPCSGYRADRFYHDRHGNITMRKMWADIVNRKFKELGLNQEISEKSLAAQRQDMLDQGRFEEAEKLDRIPAPHLGEAYKNPKVMERIQERVREIDEQTDSVDSDEAGTTATDTTDTEDSVMEQKITCFAIDKVLRRVIKEIEQEEQRIRHEEIMEMEAKLAAEADDEQAEELANEPIVVTANDVYAGLKARAKEQAKKQAEQLAEYKEIKARVIPESLFRHIAIERVVGRDYYNLKKRHQRIQEELKPMEKKYIELKDVRYEQKKEFYLAYSDKLRQKQTMEKQLKAYDEELRNRESDIQHIADELSQQNKTIQEEAKKIYCEVVKAKNQEKMYLAKAAELKENVPDSDTILYSRQLPKLVMRHSKLEGCKPLKDFQILSRNGRAYVVLSDIQAEKLEPKKKTALLLGDTVEKGRASVYMLTMGTDGKEILDVSRTKESVCLYGDAKKTILKRGTENHYLPHAEAVNQQHQTEVLGKINQFLEKAVEDTRSRYQAWWDDEDHSQKKDELKRVEEEMYRGWSM
;
A
#
# COMPACT_ATOMS: atom_id res chain seq x y z
N MET A 1 12.57 4.57 28.54
CA MET A 1 14.04 4.65 28.69
C MET A 1 14.37 3.48 29.56
N ALA A 2 14.95 2.46 28.96
CA ALA A 2 15.23 1.20 29.62
C ALA A 2 16.09 1.43 30.87
N LEU A 3 15.79 0.71 31.97
CA LEU A 3 16.49 0.86 33.24
C LEU A 3 17.17 -0.43 33.68
N TYR A 4 18.42 -0.29 34.10
CA TYR A 4 19.16 -1.38 34.71
C TYR A 4 18.90 -1.48 36.22
N TYR A 5 18.48 -2.65 36.68
CA TYR A 5 18.51 -3.00 38.11
C TYR A 5 18.86 -4.47 38.32
N PHE A 6 19.82 -4.72 39.20
CA PHE A 6 20.19 -6.05 39.66
C PHE A 6 20.63 -6.01 41.13
N GLY A 7 19.92 -6.76 41.98
CA GLY A 7 20.20 -6.92 43.39
C GLY A 7 20.45 -8.39 43.74
N ASN A 8 21.54 -8.68 44.45
CA ASN A 8 21.85 -10.03 44.93
C ASN A 8 21.86 -10.03 46.47
N HIS A 9 20.78 -10.52 47.05
CA HIS A 9 20.49 -10.39 48.48
C HIS A 9 20.61 -11.74 49.19
N PRO A 10 21.33 -11.84 50.32
CA PRO A 10 21.25 -13.01 51.17
C PRO A 10 19.84 -13.14 51.77
N HIS A 11 19.52 -14.30 52.35
CA HIS A 11 18.28 -14.53 53.10
C HIS A 11 17.90 -13.31 53.95
N ALA A 12 16.75 -12.72 53.64
CA ALA A 12 16.20 -11.54 54.29
C ALA A 12 16.14 -11.66 55.82
N THR A 13 16.36 -10.53 56.49
CA THR A 13 16.33 -10.40 57.96
C THR A 13 15.29 -9.38 58.38
N ARG A 14 14.67 -9.60 59.53
CA ARG A 14 13.90 -8.60 60.25
C ARG A 14 14.82 -7.56 60.88
N ALA A 15 14.24 -6.47 61.39
CA ALA A 15 14.98 -5.39 62.05
C ALA A 15 15.77 -5.86 63.28
N ASP A 16 15.32 -6.92 63.96
CA ASP A 16 16.00 -7.55 65.10
C ASP A 16 17.17 -8.48 64.68
N GLY A 17 17.48 -8.57 63.39
CA GLY A 17 18.53 -9.43 62.84
C GLY A 17 18.13 -10.89 62.63
N THR A 18 16.93 -11.31 63.02
CA THR A 18 16.43 -12.68 62.79
C THR A 18 16.08 -12.90 61.32
N LYS A 19 16.26 -14.12 60.81
CA LYS A 19 15.88 -14.47 59.43
C LYS A 19 14.36 -14.51 59.30
N ILE A 20 13.85 -13.94 58.20
CA ILE A 20 12.43 -14.08 57.84
C ILE A 20 12.13 -15.56 57.62
N ASN A 21 10.92 -16.01 57.93
CA ASN A 21 10.54 -17.40 57.66
C ASN A 21 10.56 -17.67 56.15
N THR A 22 11.20 -18.76 55.73
CA THR A 22 11.42 -19.05 54.29
C THR A 22 10.11 -19.22 53.52
N ARG A 23 9.17 -20.01 54.05
CA ARG A 23 7.83 -20.19 53.46
C ARG A 23 7.06 -18.87 53.40
N ALA A 24 7.13 -18.05 54.45
CA ALA A 24 6.46 -16.76 54.46
C ALA A 24 6.99 -15.80 53.38
N HIS A 25 8.29 -15.86 53.05
CA HIS A 25 8.84 -15.04 51.96
C HIS A 25 8.40 -15.57 50.58
N TYR A 26 8.41 -16.90 50.38
CA TYR A 26 7.84 -17.52 49.19
C TYR A 26 6.37 -17.11 48.99
N ASP A 27 5.55 -17.24 50.04
CA ASP A 27 4.14 -16.86 49.99
C ASP A 27 3.96 -15.38 49.65
N TYR A 28 4.85 -14.52 50.15
CA TYR A 28 4.82 -13.10 49.88
C TYR A 28 5.09 -12.78 48.41
N ILE A 29 6.15 -13.35 47.81
CA ILE A 29 6.51 -13.07 46.41
C ILE A 29 5.52 -13.74 45.43
N CYS A 30 4.95 -14.90 45.77
CA CYS A 30 4.01 -15.63 44.92
C CYS A 30 2.54 -15.31 45.22
N ARG A 31 2.25 -14.35 46.11
CA ARG A 31 0.90 -13.97 46.56
C ARG A 31 0.06 -15.18 47.01
N GLU A 32 0.67 -16.13 47.72
CA GLU A 32 -0.02 -17.31 48.26
C GLU A 32 -0.51 -17.09 49.71
N GLY A 33 -1.42 -17.96 50.16
CA GLY A 33 -1.89 -18.01 51.54
C GLY A 33 -2.52 -16.70 52.01
N ILE A 34 -2.00 -16.11 53.09
CA ILE A 34 -2.50 -14.85 53.67
C ILE A 34 -2.29 -13.63 52.75
N TYR A 35 -1.50 -13.79 51.68
CA TYR A 35 -1.13 -12.72 50.76
C TYR A 35 -1.95 -12.72 49.46
N ALA A 36 -2.80 -13.74 49.23
CA ALA A 36 -3.65 -13.85 48.05
C ALA A 36 -4.75 -12.76 47.98
N ASN A 37 -5.16 -12.21 49.13
CA ASN A 37 -6.23 -11.20 49.21
C ASN A 37 -5.82 -10.03 50.11
N MET A 38 -4.67 -9.39 49.83
CA MET A 38 -4.22 -8.23 50.59
C MET A 38 -5.20 -7.05 50.45
N LYS A 39 -5.89 -6.67 51.53
CA LYS A 39 -6.78 -5.49 51.55
C LYS A 39 -5.99 -4.20 51.26
N GLY A 40 -6.46 -3.40 50.31
CA GLY A 40 -5.93 -2.07 50.03
C GLY A 40 -4.66 -2.05 49.16
N LYS A 41 -4.29 -3.15 48.51
CA LYS A 41 -3.23 -3.19 47.49
C LYS A 41 -3.78 -3.76 46.18
N LYS A 42 -3.44 -3.10 45.06
CA LYS A 42 -3.68 -3.63 43.72
C LYS A 42 -2.84 -4.89 43.54
N GLU A 43 -3.43 -5.94 42.99
CA GLU A 43 -2.69 -7.17 42.67
C GLU A 43 -1.65 -6.84 41.59
N ASP A 44 -0.39 -7.13 41.90
CA ASP A 44 0.78 -6.80 41.09
C ASP A 44 1.51 -8.05 40.58
N LEU A 45 1.10 -9.25 40.97
CA LEU A 45 1.69 -10.50 40.49
C LEU A 45 1.18 -10.83 39.09
N VAL A 46 2.10 -11.02 38.14
CA VAL A 46 1.73 -11.36 36.75
C VAL A 46 2.23 -12.75 36.32
N PHE A 47 3.26 -13.30 36.97
CA PHE A 47 3.76 -14.63 36.64
C PHE A 47 4.52 -15.27 37.80
N THR A 48 4.46 -16.60 37.91
CA THR A 48 5.28 -17.41 38.83
C THR A 48 5.77 -18.67 38.15
N CYS A 49 6.98 -19.11 38.50
CA CYS A 49 7.56 -20.37 38.05
C CYS A 49 8.48 -20.94 39.13
N SER A 50 8.53 -22.26 39.24
CA SER A 50 9.45 -22.98 40.11
C SER A 50 10.06 -24.16 39.38
N GLY A 51 11.31 -24.50 39.69
CA GLY A 51 12.04 -25.54 38.97
C GLY A 51 13.12 -26.21 39.80
N ASN A 52 13.62 -27.34 39.29
CA ASN A 52 14.57 -28.24 39.94
C ASN A 52 14.15 -28.66 41.36
N LEU A 53 12.85 -28.81 41.58
CA LEU A 53 12.36 -29.35 42.84
C LEU A 53 12.72 -30.84 42.93
N PRO A 54 13.25 -31.32 44.06
CA PRO A 54 13.50 -32.74 44.26
C PRO A 54 12.18 -33.52 44.34
N GLU A 55 12.19 -34.81 44.02
CA GLU A 55 10.98 -35.66 43.92
C GLU A 55 10.14 -35.68 45.21
N TRP A 56 10.78 -35.54 46.38
CA TRP A 56 10.08 -35.48 47.66
C TRP A 56 9.30 -34.16 47.87
N ALA A 57 9.59 -33.11 47.11
CA ALA A 57 8.86 -31.85 47.15
C ALA A 57 7.73 -31.87 46.12
N GLN A 58 6.51 -32.13 46.58
CA GLN A 58 5.31 -32.16 45.74
C GLN A 58 5.05 -30.84 45.02
N ASP A 59 5.40 -29.73 45.66
CA ASP A 59 5.32 -28.37 45.12
C ASP A 59 6.45 -27.50 45.72
N ALA A 60 6.62 -26.30 45.18
CA ALA A 60 7.63 -25.35 45.65
C ALA A 60 7.45 -24.99 47.12
N GLY A 61 6.20 -24.95 47.58
CA GLY A 61 5.87 -24.70 48.96
C GLY A 61 6.41 -25.71 49.94
N LYS A 62 6.17 -26.99 49.65
CA LYS A 62 6.73 -28.11 50.43
C LYS A 62 8.24 -28.10 50.43
N PHE A 63 8.87 -27.68 49.33
CA PHE A 63 10.32 -27.49 49.29
C PHE A 63 10.78 -26.41 50.27
N TRP A 64 10.14 -25.23 50.25
CA TRP A 64 10.51 -24.11 51.12
C TRP A 64 10.17 -24.36 52.60
N ASP A 65 9.11 -25.11 52.90
CA ASP A 65 8.81 -25.62 54.24
C ASP A 65 9.93 -26.55 54.74
N ALA A 66 10.35 -27.50 53.90
CA ALA A 66 11.45 -28.41 54.24
C ALA A 66 12.77 -27.65 54.42
N ALA A 67 13.03 -26.62 53.62
CA ALA A 67 14.19 -25.75 53.75
C ALA A 67 14.18 -24.98 55.09
N GLU A 68 13.03 -24.48 55.51
CA GLU A 68 12.88 -23.80 56.80
C GLU A 68 13.05 -24.76 57.98
N ALA A 69 12.45 -25.95 57.92
CA ALA A 69 12.51 -26.93 59.00
C ALA A 69 13.92 -27.51 59.20
N ASN A 70 14.70 -27.64 58.11
CA ASN A 70 16.00 -28.31 58.13
C ASN A 70 17.21 -27.35 58.04
N ARG A 71 17.00 -26.04 57.90
CA ARG A 71 18.10 -25.07 57.97
C ARG A 71 18.64 -24.97 59.39
N ARG A 72 19.93 -24.63 59.51
CA ARG A 72 20.50 -24.21 60.80
C ARG A 72 19.88 -22.89 61.24
N VAL A 73 19.84 -22.66 62.56
CA VAL A 73 19.31 -21.42 63.17
C VAL A 73 19.88 -20.15 62.50
N LYS A 74 21.21 -20.10 62.30
CA LYS A 74 21.91 -19.00 61.60
C LYS A 74 22.17 -19.27 60.10
N GLY A 75 21.68 -20.40 59.59
CA GLY A 75 21.83 -20.82 58.20
C GLY A 75 20.89 -20.08 57.26
N ARG A 76 21.28 -20.01 55.98
CA ARG A 76 20.44 -19.48 54.90
C ARG A 76 19.71 -20.64 54.23
N ALA A 77 18.41 -20.46 53.96
CA ALA A 77 17.63 -21.41 53.17
C ALA A 77 17.70 -21.05 51.68
N TYR A 78 17.71 -19.75 51.38
CA TYR A 78 17.77 -19.22 50.02
C TYR A 78 18.68 -18.00 49.92
N ARG A 79 18.97 -17.65 48.67
CA ARG A 79 19.44 -16.36 48.20
C ARG A 79 18.41 -15.79 47.23
N GLU A 80 18.29 -14.47 47.21
CA GLU A 80 17.31 -13.77 46.38
C GLU A 80 18.03 -12.87 45.38
N ILE A 81 17.74 -13.07 44.10
CA ILE A 81 18.13 -12.16 43.02
C ILE A 81 16.90 -11.32 42.67
N ARG A 82 17.07 -10.00 42.62
CA ARG A 82 16.04 -9.05 42.19
C ARG A 82 16.49 -8.39 40.90
N MET A 83 15.67 -8.42 39.86
CA MET A 83 16.00 -7.88 38.54
C MET A 83 14.92 -6.92 38.09
N GLY A 84 15.33 -5.77 37.54
CA GLY A 84 14.41 -4.86 36.84
C GLY A 84 14.18 -5.39 35.43
N LEU A 85 12.92 -5.61 35.09
CA LEU A 85 12.45 -6.03 33.77
C LEU A 85 12.04 -4.80 32.94
N GLN A 86 11.90 -4.97 31.64
CA GLN A 86 11.80 -3.83 30.72
C GLN A 86 10.35 -3.61 30.29
N GLU A 87 9.85 -2.39 30.46
CA GLU A 87 8.50 -2.00 30.04
C GLU A 87 8.35 -1.96 28.51
N GLU A 88 9.46 -1.81 27.80
CA GLU A 88 9.54 -1.86 26.34
C GLU A 88 9.33 -3.27 25.77
N LEU A 89 9.31 -4.30 26.62
CA LEU A 89 9.17 -5.71 26.25
C LEU A 89 7.80 -6.28 26.69
N SER A 90 7.31 -7.25 25.91
CA SER A 90 6.13 -8.02 26.30
C SER A 90 6.40 -8.83 27.59
N LEU A 91 5.33 -9.30 28.25
CA LEU A 91 5.48 -10.18 29.42
C LEU A 91 6.22 -11.48 29.05
N ASP A 92 5.91 -12.06 27.90
CA ASP A 92 6.55 -13.30 27.43
C ASP A 92 8.05 -13.10 27.15
N ASP A 93 8.42 -11.97 26.56
CA ASP A 93 9.82 -11.61 26.37
C ASP A 93 10.54 -11.41 27.70
N ASN A 94 9.89 -10.73 28.66
CA ASN A 94 10.42 -10.57 30.01
C ASN A 94 10.57 -11.91 30.76
N ILE A 95 9.65 -12.86 30.58
CA ILE A 95 9.79 -14.23 31.09
C ILE A 95 11.00 -14.91 30.43
N ALA A 96 11.16 -14.78 29.11
CA ALA A 96 12.29 -15.35 28.38
C ALA A 96 13.64 -14.82 28.89
N LEU A 97 13.74 -13.53 29.24
CA LEU A 97 14.95 -12.96 29.84
C LEU A 97 15.29 -13.65 31.18
N VAL A 98 14.28 -13.88 32.04
CA VAL A 98 14.48 -14.55 33.34
C VAL A 98 14.89 -16.01 33.16
N GLU A 99 14.27 -16.73 32.23
CA GLU A 99 14.61 -18.12 31.90
C GLU A 99 16.02 -18.24 31.30
N GLU A 100 16.42 -17.29 30.46
CA GLU A 100 17.79 -17.22 29.95
C GLU A 100 18.80 -16.94 31.07
N PHE A 101 18.49 -16.00 31.97
CA PHE A 101 19.32 -15.75 33.14
C PHE A 101 19.44 -16.99 34.02
N LEU A 102 18.36 -17.74 34.26
CA LEU A 102 18.37 -19.00 35.00
C LEU A 102 19.29 -20.04 34.34
N LYS A 103 19.27 -20.12 33.01
CA LYS A 103 20.11 -21.01 32.23
C LYS A 103 21.60 -20.62 32.29
N GLU A 104 21.92 -19.36 32.02
CA GLU A 104 23.30 -18.87 31.95
C GLU A 104 23.98 -18.80 33.32
N SER A 105 23.25 -18.39 34.35
CA SER A 105 23.71 -18.40 35.74
C SER A 105 23.84 -19.82 36.32
N ARG A 106 23.36 -20.85 35.60
CA ARG A 106 23.25 -22.25 36.02
C ARG A 106 22.32 -22.52 37.21
N ILE A 107 21.63 -21.50 37.73
CA ILE A 107 20.62 -21.66 38.79
C ILE A 107 19.53 -22.63 38.31
N GLY A 108 19.00 -22.40 37.10
CA GLY A 108 17.96 -23.21 36.48
C GLY A 108 18.37 -24.65 36.17
N LYS A 109 19.65 -25.02 36.32
CA LYS A 109 20.13 -26.40 36.14
C LYS A 109 20.52 -27.09 37.45
N ASN A 110 21.12 -26.34 38.37
CA ASN A 110 21.81 -26.89 39.53
C ASN A 110 21.11 -26.61 40.87
N HIS A 111 20.15 -25.69 40.91
CA HIS A 111 19.57 -25.21 42.17
C HIS A 111 18.04 -25.29 42.10
N ALA A 112 17.41 -25.69 43.20
CA ALA A 112 15.97 -25.53 43.36
C ALA A 112 15.63 -24.05 43.47
N PHE A 113 14.65 -23.58 42.69
CA PHE A 113 14.32 -22.16 42.60
C PHE A 113 12.81 -21.93 42.47
N THR A 114 12.42 -20.72 42.82
CA THR A 114 11.13 -20.11 42.54
C THR A 114 11.38 -18.68 42.10
N TYR A 115 10.72 -18.21 41.05
CA TYR A 115 10.65 -16.79 40.78
C TYR A 115 9.22 -16.30 40.56
N ALA A 116 9.02 -15.01 40.83
CA ALA A 116 7.79 -14.29 40.61
C ALA A 116 8.08 -12.99 39.86
N ILE A 117 7.25 -12.65 38.88
CA ILE A 117 7.30 -11.37 38.16
C ILE A 117 6.15 -10.51 38.65
N HIS A 118 6.49 -9.29 39.07
CA HIS A 118 5.54 -8.29 39.53
C HIS A 118 5.52 -7.13 38.55
N ASP A 119 4.33 -6.59 38.30
CA ASP A 119 4.09 -5.43 37.46
C ASP A 119 3.17 -4.43 38.18
N LYS A 120 3.72 -3.26 38.47
CA LYS A 120 3.03 -2.17 39.17
C LYS A 120 3.43 -0.83 38.57
N GLU A 121 2.61 0.19 38.81
CA GLU A 121 2.94 1.58 38.46
C GLU A 121 4.24 1.99 39.18
N ALA A 122 5.11 2.70 38.47
CA ALA A 122 6.32 3.23 39.07
C ALA A 122 5.94 4.30 40.12
N ALA A 123 6.64 4.29 41.25
CA ALA A 123 6.25 5.10 42.41
C ALA A 123 6.28 6.61 42.12
N TYR A 124 7.11 7.06 41.18
CA TYR A 124 7.37 8.48 40.87
C TYR A 124 6.80 8.92 39.52
N ASP A 125 6.27 7.97 38.77
CA ASP A 125 5.81 8.19 37.42
C ASP A 125 4.71 7.18 37.09
N PRO A 126 3.43 7.54 37.29
CA PRO A 126 2.33 6.61 37.07
C PRO A 126 2.19 6.21 35.59
N ASP A 127 2.79 6.96 34.67
CA ASP A 127 2.81 6.65 33.24
C ASP A 127 3.79 5.53 32.88
N HIS A 128 4.69 5.19 33.81
CA HIS A 128 5.69 4.13 33.64
C HIS A 128 5.42 2.91 34.52
N ARG A 129 5.92 1.75 34.07
CA ARG A 129 5.73 0.47 34.77
C ARG A 129 7.03 0.04 35.45
N ASN A 130 6.94 -0.36 36.72
CA ASN A 130 8.02 -1.01 37.45
C ASN A 130 7.83 -2.53 37.42
N ILE A 131 8.23 -3.12 36.31
CA ILE A 131 8.23 -4.57 36.13
C ILE A 131 9.51 -5.13 36.78
N HIS A 132 9.38 -6.10 37.67
CA HIS A 132 10.53 -6.66 38.38
C HIS A 132 10.35 -8.14 38.72
N CYS A 133 11.46 -8.85 38.76
CA CYS A 133 11.51 -10.27 39.10
C CYS A 133 12.13 -10.46 40.49
N HIS A 134 11.47 -11.26 41.32
CA HIS A 134 12.03 -11.84 42.53
C HIS A 134 12.37 -13.31 42.27
N LEU A 135 13.66 -13.66 42.25
CA LEU A 135 14.16 -15.03 42.08
C LEU A 135 14.77 -15.54 43.39
N MET A 136 14.05 -16.43 44.06
CA MET A 136 14.54 -17.19 45.22
C MET A 136 15.15 -18.50 44.77
N PHE A 137 16.37 -18.81 45.21
CA PHE A 137 16.97 -20.12 44.94
C PHE A 137 17.74 -20.65 46.15
N CYS A 138 17.76 -21.97 46.29
CA CYS A 138 18.56 -22.64 47.31
C CYS A 138 20.02 -22.71 46.83
N GLU A 139 20.97 -22.16 47.60
CA GLU A 139 22.40 -22.15 47.25
C GLU A 139 23.03 -23.55 47.16
N LYS A 140 22.27 -24.60 47.52
CA LYS A 140 22.68 -26.01 47.44
C LYS A 140 22.68 -26.50 45.99
N SER A 141 23.84 -26.94 45.49
CA SER A 141 23.99 -27.52 44.16
C SER A 141 23.54 -28.98 44.17
N ILE A 142 22.48 -29.27 43.43
CA ILE A 142 21.88 -30.60 43.32
C ILE A 142 22.80 -31.53 42.53
N GLU A 143 23.20 -32.63 43.15
CA GLU A 143 23.96 -33.72 42.52
C GLU A 143 22.97 -34.78 42.02
N LYS A 144 22.72 -34.84 40.71
CA LYS A 144 21.67 -35.69 40.11
C LYS A 144 21.87 -37.19 40.32
N ASP A 145 23.13 -37.59 40.49
CA ASP A 145 23.59 -38.94 40.77
C ASP A 145 23.52 -39.32 42.27
N ARG A 146 23.28 -38.33 43.15
CA ARG A 146 23.14 -38.54 44.59
C ARG A 146 21.88 -37.84 45.13
N PRO A 147 20.66 -38.32 44.80
CA PRO A 147 19.43 -37.73 45.31
C PRO A 147 19.36 -37.84 46.84
N LEU A 148 19.18 -36.71 47.52
CA LEU A 148 19.02 -36.62 48.97
C LEU A 148 17.57 -36.35 49.37
N GLY A 149 17.11 -37.05 50.41
CA GLY A 149 15.87 -36.75 51.12
C GLY A 149 15.94 -35.42 51.88
N PRO A 150 14.79 -34.90 52.37
CA PRO A 150 14.69 -33.57 53.00
C PRO A 150 15.53 -33.45 54.28
N ASP A 151 15.72 -34.55 55.00
CA ASP A 151 16.53 -34.64 56.22
C ASP A 151 18.04 -34.50 55.96
N MET A 152 18.48 -34.68 54.71
CA MET A 152 19.89 -34.61 54.30
C MET A 152 20.18 -33.47 53.33
N TYR A 153 19.24 -33.08 52.46
CA TYR A 153 19.41 -32.06 51.41
C TYR A 153 20.04 -30.76 51.95
N PHE A 154 19.46 -30.21 53.02
CA PHE A 154 19.82 -28.89 53.56
C PHE A 154 20.98 -28.92 54.55
N LYS A 155 21.44 -30.10 54.96
CA LYS A 155 22.56 -30.24 55.91
C LYS A 155 23.86 -29.69 55.32
N GLN A 156 24.84 -29.43 56.19
CA GLN A 156 26.17 -29.05 55.73
C GLN A 156 26.80 -30.21 54.98
N TYR A 157 27.48 -29.89 53.88
CA TYR A 157 28.21 -30.90 53.13
C TYR A 157 29.30 -31.54 54.00
N ALA A 158 29.36 -32.88 54.03
CA ALA A 158 30.41 -33.63 54.70
C ALA A 158 30.81 -34.86 53.88
N VAL A 159 32.05 -35.31 54.08
CA VAL A 159 32.59 -36.55 53.50
C VAL A 159 32.94 -37.54 54.61
N ASN A 160 32.83 -38.84 54.30
CA ASN A 160 33.30 -39.90 55.20
C ASN A 160 34.84 -40.02 55.17
N GLN A 161 35.38 -40.96 55.94
CA GLN A 161 36.83 -41.23 55.99
C GLN A 161 37.45 -41.69 54.66
N TYR A 162 36.63 -42.14 53.70
CA TYR A 162 37.04 -42.55 52.36
C TYR A 162 36.90 -41.43 51.31
N GLY A 163 36.48 -40.23 51.73
CA GLY A 163 36.29 -39.08 50.85
C GLY A 163 34.93 -39.04 50.13
N GLU A 164 34.02 -39.96 50.43
CA GLU A 164 32.71 -40.05 49.77
C GLU A 164 31.69 -39.10 50.43
N PRO A 165 30.83 -38.41 49.66
CA PRO A 165 29.81 -37.52 50.21
C PRO A 165 28.82 -38.26 51.12
N CYS A 166 28.74 -37.85 52.39
CA CYS A 166 27.88 -38.52 53.40
C CYS A 166 26.83 -37.61 54.03
N SER A 167 26.86 -36.29 53.80
CA SER A 167 25.85 -35.35 54.29
C SER A 167 25.73 -34.15 53.36
N GLY A 168 24.51 -33.59 53.20
CA GLY A 168 24.26 -32.31 52.53
C GLY A 168 24.64 -32.25 51.04
N TYR A 169 24.07 -31.28 50.33
CA TYR A 169 24.66 -30.80 49.08
C TYR A 169 25.70 -29.69 49.35
N ARG A 170 26.64 -29.50 48.43
CA ARG A 170 27.58 -28.36 48.48
C ARG A 170 26.84 -27.06 48.22
N ALA A 171 27.32 -25.98 48.84
CA ALA A 171 26.86 -24.63 48.50
C ALA A 171 27.86 -24.01 47.51
N ASP A 172 27.37 -23.48 46.40
CA ASP A 172 28.23 -22.82 45.41
C ASP A 172 28.61 -21.41 45.90
N ARG A 173 29.92 -21.11 45.89
CA ARG A 173 30.46 -19.83 46.36
C ARG A 173 30.30 -18.71 45.35
N PHE A 174 30.17 -19.05 44.06
CA PHE A 174 30.02 -18.10 42.97
C PHE A 174 28.91 -17.07 43.25
N TYR A 175 27.76 -17.53 43.75
CA TYR A 175 26.60 -16.67 43.96
C TYR A 175 26.73 -15.67 45.11
N HIS A 176 27.78 -15.76 45.94
CA HIS A 176 27.97 -14.88 47.08
C HIS A 176 29.33 -14.17 47.12
N ASP A 177 30.25 -14.47 46.20
CA ASP A 177 31.50 -13.74 46.10
C ASP A 177 31.38 -12.50 45.20
N ARG A 178 32.38 -11.61 45.26
CA ARG A 178 32.38 -10.36 44.50
C ARG A 178 32.45 -10.59 42.99
N HIS A 179 33.20 -11.60 42.55
CA HIS A 179 33.43 -11.87 41.14
C HIS A 179 32.16 -12.40 40.47
N GLY A 180 31.46 -13.35 41.11
CA GLY A 180 30.19 -13.86 40.62
C GLY A 180 29.10 -12.80 40.66
N ASN A 181 29.11 -11.89 41.63
CA ASN A 181 28.20 -10.74 41.62
C ASN A 181 28.40 -9.84 40.38
N ILE A 182 29.65 -9.44 40.10
CA ILE A 182 29.98 -8.64 38.90
C ILE A 182 29.60 -9.39 37.62
N THR A 183 29.88 -10.70 37.57
CA THR A 183 29.57 -11.54 36.42
C THR A 183 28.06 -11.62 36.17
N MET A 184 27.25 -11.85 37.22
CA MET A 184 25.78 -11.90 37.07
C MET A 184 25.18 -10.54 36.69
N ARG A 185 25.75 -9.44 37.20
CA ARG A 185 25.33 -8.09 36.80
C ARG A 185 25.53 -7.84 35.31
N LYS A 186 26.72 -8.14 34.81
CA LYS A 186 27.03 -8.02 33.38
C LYS A 186 26.16 -8.97 32.55
N MET A 187 26.03 -10.23 32.98
CA MET A 187 25.17 -11.23 32.34
C MET A 187 23.73 -10.72 32.17
N TRP A 188 23.17 -10.06 33.18
CA TRP A 188 21.82 -9.49 33.08
C TRP A 188 21.73 -8.38 32.02
N ALA A 189 22.68 -7.44 32.00
CA ALA A 189 22.71 -6.39 30.97
C ALA A 189 22.86 -6.99 29.56
N ASP A 190 23.78 -7.95 29.38
CA ASP A 190 24.03 -8.61 28.10
C ASP A 190 22.79 -9.37 27.58
N ILE A 191 22.04 -10.04 28.46
CA ILE A 191 20.79 -10.74 28.12
C ILE A 191 19.74 -9.75 27.62
N VAL A 192 19.50 -8.65 28.35
CA VAL A 192 18.52 -7.64 27.97
C VAL A 192 18.89 -6.95 26.65
N ASN A 193 20.15 -6.52 26.49
CA ASN A 193 20.60 -5.81 25.29
C ASN A 193 20.56 -6.70 24.05
N ARG A 194 20.84 -8.00 24.17
CA ARG A 194 20.63 -8.96 23.07
C ARG A 194 19.17 -8.97 22.63
N LYS A 195 18.23 -9.00 23.57
CA LYS A 195 16.80 -9.00 23.26
C LYS A 195 16.33 -7.69 22.60
N PHE A 196 16.81 -6.53 23.07
CA PHE A 196 16.54 -5.25 22.40
C PHE A 196 17.04 -5.26 20.96
N LYS A 197 18.25 -5.75 20.72
CA LYS A 197 18.82 -5.87 19.37
C LYS A 197 18.04 -6.84 18.48
N GLU A 198 17.62 -7.99 19.02
CA GLU A 198 16.78 -8.96 18.30
C GLU A 198 15.45 -8.36 17.83
N LEU A 199 14.86 -7.46 18.62
CA LEU A 199 13.60 -6.79 18.31
C LEU A 199 13.78 -5.48 17.52
N GLY A 200 15.02 -5.08 17.21
CA GLY A 200 15.31 -3.81 16.53
C GLY A 200 14.98 -2.58 17.37
N LEU A 201 14.92 -2.72 18.70
CA LEU A 201 14.67 -1.61 19.61
C LEU A 201 15.96 -0.84 19.84
N ASN A 202 15.94 0.47 19.59
CA ASN A 202 17.06 1.37 19.86
C ASN A 202 17.08 1.74 21.36
N GLN A 203 17.33 0.75 22.21
CA GLN A 203 17.47 0.87 23.67
C GLN A 203 18.67 0.05 24.12
N GLU A 204 19.36 0.51 25.17
CA GLU A 204 20.48 -0.20 25.79
C GLU A 204 20.46 0.05 27.30
N ILE A 205 20.81 -0.97 28.07
CA ILE A 205 21.06 -0.85 29.51
C ILE A 205 22.51 -1.23 29.81
N SER A 206 23.07 -0.68 30.89
CA SER A 206 24.41 -1.03 31.32
C SER A 206 24.48 -1.23 32.83
N GLU A 207 25.28 -2.22 33.23
CA GLU A 207 25.62 -2.52 34.62
C GLU A 207 26.67 -1.56 35.21
N LYS A 208 27.35 -0.81 34.32
CA LYS A 208 28.41 0.17 34.63
C LYS A 208 27.81 1.45 35.22
N SER A 209 28.62 2.17 36.00
CA SER A 209 28.24 3.52 36.45
C SER A 209 28.18 4.50 35.28
N LEU A 210 27.41 5.59 35.43
CA LEU A 210 27.33 6.64 34.41
C LEU A 210 28.72 7.18 34.03
N ALA A 211 29.60 7.39 35.01
CA ALA A 211 30.98 7.83 34.78
C ALA A 211 31.79 6.85 33.92
N ALA A 212 31.63 5.54 34.11
CA ALA A 212 32.31 4.54 33.31
C ALA A 212 31.74 4.46 31.89
N GLN A 213 30.41 4.54 31.75
CA GLN A 213 29.76 4.60 30.43
C GLN A 213 30.19 5.84 29.66
N ARG A 214 30.26 7.01 30.32
CA ARG A 214 30.74 8.26 29.72
C ARG A 214 32.16 8.12 29.18
N GLN A 215 33.05 7.49 29.95
CA GLN A 215 34.42 7.25 29.49
C GLN A 215 34.45 6.34 28.26
N ASP A 216 33.66 5.26 28.23
CA ASP A 216 33.57 4.38 27.06
C ASP A 216 33.08 5.15 25.81
N MET A 217 32.13 6.08 25.95
CA MET A 217 31.63 6.91 24.85
C MET A 217 32.68 7.90 24.34
N LEU A 218 33.42 8.54 25.25
CA LEU A 218 34.54 9.42 24.89
C LEU A 218 35.65 8.67 24.16
N ASP A 219 36.01 7.47 24.64
CA ASP A 219 37.02 6.61 24.00
C ASP A 219 36.60 6.18 22.58
N GLN A 220 35.28 6.14 22.31
CA GLN A 220 34.69 5.86 20.99
C GLN A 220 34.49 7.11 20.12
N GLY A 221 34.79 8.32 20.62
CA GLY A 221 34.56 9.58 19.91
C GLY A 221 33.09 10.02 19.85
N ARG A 222 32.21 9.45 20.68
CA ARG A 222 30.77 9.75 20.75
C ARG A 222 30.51 10.86 21.77
N PHE A 223 30.96 12.08 21.46
CA PHE A 223 30.96 13.20 22.41
C PHE A 223 29.55 13.62 22.87
N GLU A 224 28.59 13.73 21.95
CA GLU A 224 27.20 14.11 22.26
C GLU A 224 26.54 13.11 23.23
N GLU A 225 26.78 11.82 23.02
CA GLU A 225 26.25 10.77 23.88
C GLU A 225 26.95 10.70 25.24
N ALA A 226 28.24 11.05 25.29
CA ALA A 226 28.99 11.19 26.54
C ALA A 226 28.43 12.31 27.42
N GLU A 227 28.00 13.43 26.82
CA GLU A 227 27.44 14.57 27.56
C GLU A 227 26.12 14.20 28.26
N LYS A 228 25.27 13.39 27.61
CA LYS A 228 24.02 12.86 28.21
C LYS A 228 24.26 12.04 29.50
N LEU A 229 25.47 11.49 29.65
CA LEU A 229 25.88 10.68 30.80
C LEU A 229 26.58 11.49 31.90
N ASP A 230 26.89 12.77 31.67
CA ASP A 230 27.55 13.65 32.63
C ASP A 230 26.55 14.22 33.66
N ARG A 231 26.03 13.32 34.50
CA ARG A 231 25.03 13.67 35.50
C ARG A 231 25.16 12.84 36.77
N ILE A 232 24.68 13.41 37.87
CA ILE A 232 24.67 12.75 39.18
C ILE A 232 23.53 11.70 39.19
N PRO A 233 23.82 10.41 39.45
CA PRO A 233 22.79 9.40 39.56
C PRO A 233 21.84 9.71 40.72
N ALA A 234 20.53 9.58 40.50
CA ALA A 234 19.56 9.73 41.57
C ALA A 234 19.85 8.71 42.72
N PRO A 235 19.93 9.17 43.99
CA PRO A 235 20.20 8.30 45.14
C PRO A 235 19.06 7.30 45.38
N HIS A 236 19.17 6.34 46.31
CA HIS A 236 18.02 5.49 46.67
C HIS A 236 17.23 6.11 47.83
N LEU A 237 15.92 6.39 47.65
CA LEU A 237 15.08 7.06 48.66
C LEU A 237 14.59 6.16 49.80
N GLY A 238 14.79 4.84 49.73
CA GLY A 238 14.53 3.93 50.85
C GLY A 238 13.04 3.90 51.22
N GLU A 239 12.67 3.97 52.50
CA GLU A 239 11.24 4.02 52.88
C GLU A 239 10.60 5.39 52.64
N ALA A 240 11.39 6.44 52.38
CA ALA A 240 10.88 7.80 52.25
C ALA A 240 9.93 7.97 51.06
N TYR A 241 10.02 7.13 50.02
CA TYR A 241 9.07 7.15 48.89
C TYR A 241 7.65 6.77 49.29
N LYS A 242 7.48 6.06 50.41
CA LYS A 242 6.15 5.69 50.92
C LYS A 242 5.44 6.86 51.59
N ASN A 243 6.15 7.96 51.87
CA ASN A 243 5.59 9.15 52.50
C ASN A 243 5.02 10.09 51.43
N PRO A 244 3.69 10.33 51.39
CA PRO A 244 3.07 11.19 50.39
C PRO A 244 3.63 12.62 50.36
N LYS A 245 4.04 13.17 51.52
CA LYS A 245 4.61 14.53 51.60
C LYS A 245 5.95 14.65 50.89
N VAL A 246 6.77 13.60 50.96
CA VAL A 246 8.06 13.55 50.27
C VAL A 246 7.83 13.51 48.75
N MET A 247 6.82 12.76 48.30
CA MET A 247 6.46 12.67 46.89
C MET A 247 5.95 14.00 46.34
N GLU A 248 5.07 14.69 47.08
CA GLU A 248 4.59 16.04 46.74
C GLU A 248 5.74 17.04 46.65
N ARG A 249 6.69 16.98 47.59
CA ARG A 249 7.89 17.83 47.58
C ARG A 249 8.78 17.59 46.36
N ILE A 250 8.95 16.33 45.94
CA ILE A 250 9.68 16.01 44.69
C ILE A 250 8.97 16.61 43.48
N GLN A 251 7.65 16.50 43.39
CA GLN A 251 6.87 17.07 42.28
C GLN A 251 6.93 18.60 42.25
N GLU A 252 6.92 19.25 43.41
CA GLU A 252 7.14 20.70 43.53
C GLU A 252 8.52 21.09 43.01
N ARG A 253 9.59 20.41 43.44
CA ARG A 253 10.95 20.68 42.95
C ARG A 253 11.11 20.47 41.45
N VAL A 254 10.46 19.46 40.87
CA VAL A 254 10.45 19.25 39.41
C VAL A 254 9.84 20.47 38.70
N ARG A 255 8.71 20.98 39.20
CA ARG A 255 8.08 22.19 38.64
C ARG A 255 8.94 23.44 38.81
N GLU A 256 9.56 23.63 39.98
CA GLU A 256 10.48 24.75 40.22
C GLU A 256 11.64 24.75 39.21
N ILE A 257 12.23 23.59 38.93
CA ILE A 257 13.32 23.45 37.95
C ILE A 257 12.81 23.77 36.54
N ASP A 258 11.64 23.23 36.16
CA ASP A 258 11.04 23.48 34.84
C ASP A 258 10.79 24.98 34.60
N GLU A 259 10.18 25.67 35.57
CA GLU A 259 9.91 27.11 35.51
C GLU A 259 11.22 27.94 35.43
N GLN A 260 12.27 27.52 36.15
CA GLN A 260 13.58 28.16 36.09
C GLN A 260 14.27 27.96 34.74
N THR A 261 14.12 26.79 34.13
CA THR A 261 14.69 26.51 32.80
C THR A 261 13.96 27.23 31.67
N ASP A 262 12.66 27.52 31.82
CA ASP A 262 11.86 28.26 30.83
C ASP A 262 12.08 29.79 30.91
N SER A 263 12.58 30.31 32.04
CA SER A 263 12.93 31.72 32.19
C SER A 263 14.33 32.01 31.61
N VAL A 264 14.38 32.47 30.35
CA VAL A 264 15.60 32.66 29.52
C VAL A 264 16.52 33.81 29.98
N ASP A 265 16.50 34.23 31.25
CA ASP A 265 17.44 35.24 31.76
C ASP A 265 17.90 34.90 33.18
N SER A 266 18.97 34.11 33.29
CA SER A 266 19.96 34.29 34.37
C SER A 266 21.31 33.66 34.01
N ASP A 267 22.22 34.52 33.57
CA ASP A 267 23.68 34.31 33.62
C ASP A 267 24.18 34.28 35.09
N GLU A 268 23.66 33.37 35.90
CA GLU A 268 24.25 33.08 37.21
C GLU A 268 24.63 31.60 37.30
N ALA A 269 25.86 31.33 36.84
CA ALA A 269 26.74 30.38 37.50
C ALA A 269 26.99 30.85 38.95
N GLY A 270 25.97 30.72 39.80
CA GLY A 270 25.93 31.20 41.17
C GLY A 270 25.87 30.05 42.15
N THR A 271 27.04 29.55 42.51
CA THR A 271 27.31 28.63 43.62
C THR A 271 26.53 29.05 44.88
N THR A 272 25.38 28.42 45.15
CA THR A 272 24.76 28.45 46.48
C THR A 272 25.27 27.26 47.27
N ALA A 273 26.56 27.33 47.63
CA ALA A 273 27.09 26.59 48.75
C ALA A 273 26.50 27.22 50.03
N THR A 274 25.29 26.82 50.39
CA THR A 274 24.76 27.07 51.73
C THR A 274 25.44 26.09 52.69
N ASP A 275 26.47 26.61 53.36
CA ASP A 275 26.98 26.11 54.63
C ASP A 275 25.78 25.80 55.54
N THR A 276 25.39 24.53 55.63
CA THR A 276 24.33 24.07 56.52
C THR A 276 24.85 22.87 57.27
N THR A 277 24.97 23.05 58.58
CA THR A 277 25.27 22.01 59.55
C THR A 277 24.45 20.74 59.27
N ASP A 278 25.13 19.59 59.26
CA ASP A 278 24.58 18.26 58.99
C ASP A 278 23.38 17.92 59.91
N THR A 279 22.17 18.27 59.49
CA THR A 279 20.91 17.74 60.02
C THR A 279 20.32 16.74 59.04
N GLU A 280 19.62 15.71 59.54
CA GLU A 280 19.02 14.66 58.71
C GLU A 280 18.05 15.21 57.64
N ASP A 281 17.41 16.36 57.91
CA ASP A 281 16.50 17.05 56.99
C ASP A 281 17.24 17.67 55.78
N SER A 282 18.46 18.18 55.96
CA SER A 282 19.28 18.78 54.87
C SER A 282 19.70 17.71 53.85
N VAL A 283 20.12 16.54 54.34
CA VAL A 283 20.49 15.39 53.48
C VAL A 283 19.28 14.87 52.69
N MET A 284 18.08 14.91 53.26
CA MET A 284 16.86 14.48 52.59
C MET A 284 16.47 15.45 51.46
N GLU A 285 16.54 16.76 51.67
CA GLU A 285 16.29 17.77 50.64
C GLU A 285 17.30 17.69 49.48
N GLN A 286 18.57 17.40 49.76
CA GLN A 286 19.57 17.15 48.71
C GLN A 286 19.21 15.95 47.84
N LYS A 287 18.74 14.85 48.46
CA LYS A 287 18.26 13.67 47.72
C LYS A 287 17.05 14.01 46.86
N ILE A 288 16.08 14.74 47.40
CA ILE A 288 14.89 15.20 46.66
C ILE A 288 15.30 16.01 45.43
N THR A 289 16.23 16.95 45.60
CA THR A 289 16.74 17.81 44.53
C THR A 289 17.44 17.00 43.44
N CYS A 290 18.32 16.05 43.80
CA CYS A 290 18.98 15.17 42.84
C CYS A 290 17.98 14.34 42.03
N PHE A 291 16.90 13.87 42.66
CA PHE A 291 15.83 13.15 41.97
C PHE A 291 15.07 14.03 40.98
N ALA A 292 14.73 15.25 41.39
CA ALA A 292 14.01 16.18 40.54
C ALA A 292 14.83 16.55 39.29
N ILE A 293 16.12 16.86 39.47
CA ILE A 293 17.06 17.14 38.37
C ILE A 293 17.19 15.93 37.44
N ASP A 294 17.41 14.72 37.98
CA ASP A 294 17.52 13.51 37.14
C ASP A 294 16.25 13.25 36.33
N LYS A 295 15.07 13.50 36.90
CA LYS A 295 13.78 13.36 36.19
C LYS A 295 13.67 14.34 35.02
N VAL A 296 13.97 15.62 35.25
CA VAL A 296 13.94 16.67 34.21
C VAL A 296 14.95 16.35 33.11
N LEU A 297 16.19 16.00 33.46
CA LEU A 297 17.23 15.66 32.48
C LEU A 297 16.82 14.48 31.59
N ARG A 298 16.23 13.41 32.14
CA ARG A 298 15.77 12.27 31.32
C ARG A 298 14.69 12.67 30.33
N ARG A 299 13.78 13.56 30.72
CA ARG A 299 12.73 14.08 29.84
C ARG A 299 13.35 14.89 28.70
N VAL A 300 14.23 15.83 29.01
CA VAL A 300 14.91 16.69 28.01
C VAL A 300 15.77 15.85 27.05
N ILE A 301 16.54 14.88 27.55
CA ILE A 301 17.33 13.98 26.69
C ILE A 301 16.43 13.23 25.70
N LYS A 302 15.27 12.75 26.15
CA LYS A 302 14.31 12.04 25.29
C LYS A 302 13.71 12.96 24.22
N GLU A 303 13.39 14.20 24.57
CA GLU A 303 12.87 15.20 23.62
C GLU A 303 13.91 15.55 22.55
N ILE A 304 15.17 15.75 22.94
CA ILE A 304 16.29 15.97 22.01
C ILE A 304 16.42 14.80 21.03
N GLU A 305 16.39 13.55 21.52
CA GLU A 305 16.50 12.36 20.66
C GLU A 305 15.35 12.24 19.65
N GLN A 306 14.13 12.63 20.05
CA GLN A 306 12.97 12.65 19.15
C GLN A 306 13.11 13.73 18.08
N GLU A 307 13.60 14.90 18.45
CA GLU A 307 13.82 16.01 17.52
C GLU A 307 14.93 15.71 16.51
N GLU A 308 16.05 15.14 16.95
CA GLU A 308 17.14 14.67 16.07
C GLU A 308 16.63 13.64 15.05
N GLN A 309 15.76 12.71 15.46
CA GLN A 309 15.16 11.74 14.54
C GLN A 309 14.23 12.42 13.51
N ARG A 310 13.47 13.43 13.95
CA ARG A 310 12.58 14.20 13.07
C ARG A 310 13.38 14.95 12.01
N ILE A 311 14.42 15.67 12.41
CA ILE A 311 15.31 16.42 11.50
C ILE A 311 15.95 15.47 10.47
N ARG A 312 16.52 14.34 10.91
CA ARG A 312 17.11 13.35 10.00
C ARG A 312 16.09 12.80 9.00
N HIS A 313 14.85 12.55 9.43
CA HIS A 313 13.80 12.07 8.54
C HIS A 313 13.43 13.12 7.49
N GLU A 314 13.32 14.39 7.89
CA GLU A 314 13.06 15.51 6.98
C GLU A 314 14.19 15.69 5.96
N GLU A 315 15.45 15.59 6.38
CA GLU A 315 16.62 15.64 5.49
C GLU A 315 16.62 14.50 4.46
N ILE A 316 16.27 13.28 4.87
CA ILE A 316 16.14 12.13 3.97
C ILE A 316 15.04 12.39 2.94
N MET A 317 13.87 12.86 3.39
CA MET A 317 12.75 13.17 2.50
C MET A 317 13.10 14.26 1.50
N GLU A 318 13.83 15.31 1.93
CA GLU A 318 14.29 16.37 1.03
C GLU A 318 15.31 15.84 0.00
N MET A 319 16.25 14.98 0.43
CA MET A 319 17.23 14.35 -0.45
C MET A 319 16.56 13.43 -1.48
N GLU A 320 15.61 12.60 -1.06
CA GLU A 320 14.83 11.73 -1.95
C GLU A 320 14.02 12.55 -2.97
N ALA A 321 13.42 13.66 -2.56
CA ALA A 321 12.72 14.57 -3.47
C ALA A 321 13.65 15.19 -4.52
N LYS A 322 14.88 15.59 -4.13
CA LYS A 322 15.90 16.09 -5.07
C LYS A 322 16.32 15.02 -6.08
N LEU A 323 16.62 13.81 -5.61
CA LEU A 323 16.96 12.68 -6.49
C LEU A 323 15.82 12.33 -7.45
N ALA A 324 14.57 12.38 -6.99
CA ALA A 324 13.41 12.14 -7.84
C ALA A 324 13.23 13.23 -8.91
N ALA A 325 13.48 14.51 -8.57
CA ALA A 325 13.44 15.61 -9.53
C ALA A 325 14.56 15.50 -10.57
N GLU A 326 15.80 15.21 -10.15
CA GLU A 326 16.92 14.98 -11.06
C GLU A 326 16.64 13.82 -12.03
N ALA A 327 16.07 12.71 -11.54
CA ALA A 327 15.67 11.59 -12.38
C ALA A 327 14.55 11.92 -13.38
N ASP A 328 13.59 12.76 -12.99
CA ASP A 328 12.52 13.24 -13.87
C ASP A 328 13.07 14.18 -14.97
N ASP A 329 14.01 15.05 -14.62
CA ASP A 329 14.71 15.92 -15.58
C ASP A 329 15.54 15.10 -16.58
N GLU A 330 16.31 14.10 -16.12
CA GLU A 330 17.05 13.18 -17.00
C GLU A 330 16.09 12.43 -17.95
N GLN A 331 14.96 11.94 -17.43
CA GLN A 331 13.96 11.26 -18.23
C GLN A 331 13.32 12.19 -19.27
N ALA A 332 13.06 13.45 -18.89
CA ALA A 332 12.54 14.47 -19.79
C ALA A 332 13.52 14.78 -20.93
N GLU A 333 14.82 14.89 -20.64
CA GLU A 333 15.85 15.06 -21.66
C GLU A 333 15.96 13.84 -22.59
N GLU A 334 15.89 12.61 -22.06
CA GLU A 334 15.86 11.41 -22.89
C GLU A 334 14.65 11.42 -23.84
N LEU A 335 13.45 11.72 -23.32
CA LEU A 335 12.22 11.83 -24.11
C LEU A 335 12.26 12.95 -25.15
N ALA A 336 12.85 14.10 -24.80
CA ALA A 336 12.93 15.26 -25.70
C ALA A 336 13.83 14.99 -26.91
N ASN A 337 14.81 14.10 -26.75
CA ASN A 337 15.73 13.65 -27.80
C ASN A 337 15.21 12.45 -28.59
N GLU A 338 14.02 11.92 -28.27
CA GLU A 338 13.43 10.83 -29.04
C GLU A 338 12.98 11.32 -30.43
N PRO A 339 13.25 10.53 -31.49
CA PRO A 339 12.87 10.92 -32.84
C PRO A 339 11.34 10.86 -32.98
N ILE A 340 10.76 11.98 -33.40
CA ILE A 340 9.36 12.01 -33.87
C ILE A 340 9.35 11.50 -35.29
N VAL A 341 8.55 10.47 -35.56
CA VAL A 341 8.38 9.91 -36.92
C VAL A 341 6.91 9.66 -37.19
N VAL A 342 6.44 10.09 -38.36
CA VAL A 342 5.11 9.77 -38.89
C VAL A 342 5.29 9.04 -40.20
N THR A 343 4.74 7.82 -40.28
CA THR A 343 4.86 6.94 -41.45
C THR A 343 3.58 6.94 -42.29
N ALA A 344 3.67 6.39 -43.51
CA ALA A 344 2.50 6.14 -44.36
C ALA A 344 1.49 5.20 -43.69
N ASN A 345 1.95 4.22 -42.91
CA ASN A 345 1.08 3.34 -42.13
C ASN A 345 0.27 4.10 -41.06
N ASP A 346 0.83 5.14 -40.45
CA ASP A 346 0.14 5.95 -39.44
C ASP A 346 -1.02 6.74 -40.06
N VAL A 347 -0.79 7.33 -41.24
CA VAL A 347 -1.84 8.02 -42.02
C VAL A 347 -2.89 7.03 -42.52
N TYR A 348 -2.48 5.87 -43.03
CA TYR A 348 -3.38 4.79 -43.43
C TYR A 348 -4.27 4.33 -42.27
N ALA A 349 -3.68 4.13 -41.10
CA ALA A 349 -4.38 3.77 -39.88
C ALA A 349 -5.35 4.89 -39.44
N GLY A 350 -4.94 6.15 -39.54
CA GLY A 350 -5.78 7.32 -39.27
C GLY A 350 -7.00 7.41 -40.18
N LEU A 351 -6.83 7.16 -41.49
CA LEU A 351 -7.95 7.11 -42.46
C LEU A 351 -8.94 5.99 -42.12
N LYS A 352 -8.44 4.80 -41.80
CA LYS A 352 -9.29 3.69 -41.34
C LYS A 352 -10.02 4.00 -40.04
N ALA A 353 -9.36 4.69 -39.11
CA ALA A 353 -9.96 5.09 -37.84
C ALA A 353 -11.11 6.09 -38.08
N ARG A 354 -10.89 7.13 -38.89
CA ARG A 354 -11.94 8.09 -39.28
C ARG A 354 -13.09 7.40 -40.04
N ALA A 355 -12.80 6.43 -40.92
CA ALA A 355 -13.83 5.63 -41.57
C ALA A 355 -14.70 4.87 -40.56
N LYS A 356 -14.08 4.21 -39.57
CA LYS A 356 -14.80 3.49 -38.51
C LYS A 356 -15.65 4.43 -37.65
N GLU A 357 -15.15 5.63 -37.36
CA GLU A 357 -15.90 6.67 -36.64
C GLU A 357 -17.15 7.10 -37.43
N GLN A 358 -17.01 7.34 -38.74
CA GLN A 358 -18.16 7.66 -39.59
C GLN A 358 -19.15 6.50 -39.70
N ALA A 359 -18.69 5.25 -39.76
CA ALA A 359 -19.57 4.07 -39.73
C ALA A 359 -20.38 3.98 -38.44
N LYS A 360 -19.75 4.30 -37.30
CA LYS A 360 -20.44 4.36 -35.99
C LYS A 360 -21.49 5.47 -35.98
N LYS A 361 -21.12 6.68 -36.41
CA LYS A 361 -22.04 7.83 -36.52
C LYS A 361 -23.22 7.52 -37.45
N GLN A 362 -22.96 6.86 -38.58
CA GLN A 362 -24.00 6.40 -39.50
C GLN A 362 -24.98 5.44 -38.82
N ALA A 363 -24.47 4.46 -38.05
CA ALA A 363 -25.31 3.48 -37.37
C ALA A 363 -26.20 4.13 -36.30
N GLU A 364 -25.66 5.06 -35.51
CA GLU A 364 -26.39 5.83 -34.49
C GLU A 364 -27.50 6.68 -35.12
N GLN A 365 -27.17 7.46 -36.16
CA GLN A 365 -28.14 8.29 -36.88
C GLN A 365 -29.21 7.46 -37.61
N LEU A 366 -28.86 6.27 -38.11
CA LEU A 366 -29.82 5.37 -38.74
C LEU A 366 -30.80 4.76 -37.73
N ALA A 367 -30.35 4.51 -36.50
CA ALA A 367 -31.22 4.08 -35.41
C ALA A 367 -32.20 5.20 -35.05
N GLU A 368 -31.70 6.42 -34.85
CA GLU A 368 -32.53 7.60 -34.57
C GLU A 368 -33.57 7.86 -35.68
N TYR A 369 -33.17 7.75 -36.94
CA TYR A 369 -34.10 7.85 -38.09
C TYR A 369 -35.24 6.82 -38.01
N LYS A 370 -34.93 5.57 -37.65
CA LYS A 370 -35.95 4.51 -37.54
C LYS A 370 -36.93 4.79 -36.41
N GLU A 371 -36.45 5.31 -35.28
CA GLU A 371 -37.30 5.68 -34.15
C GLU A 371 -38.24 6.83 -34.50
N ILE A 372 -37.75 7.89 -35.15
CA ILE A 372 -38.61 9.01 -35.58
C ILE A 372 -39.61 8.54 -36.62
N LYS A 373 -39.19 7.73 -37.59
CA LYS A 373 -40.09 7.21 -38.63
C LYS A 373 -41.20 6.33 -38.04
N ALA A 374 -40.93 5.59 -36.97
CA ALA A 374 -41.94 4.79 -36.28
C ALA A 374 -43.04 5.62 -35.60
N ARG A 375 -42.80 6.91 -35.34
CA ARG A 375 -43.81 7.84 -34.79
C ARG A 375 -44.83 8.33 -35.83
N VAL A 376 -44.56 8.14 -37.13
CA VAL A 376 -45.47 8.54 -38.21
C VAL A 376 -46.71 7.65 -38.20
N ILE A 377 -47.87 8.27 -38.01
CA ILE A 377 -49.15 7.57 -37.95
C ILE A 377 -49.72 7.40 -39.38
N PRO A 378 -50.22 6.23 -39.80
CA PRO A 378 -50.89 6.08 -41.09
C PRO A 378 -52.11 7.02 -41.23
N GLU A 379 -52.23 7.72 -42.36
CA GLU A 379 -53.32 8.69 -42.62
C GLU A 379 -54.71 8.07 -42.48
N SER A 380 -54.87 6.77 -42.82
CA SER A 380 -56.12 6.02 -42.65
C SER A 380 -56.62 5.96 -41.20
N LEU A 381 -55.73 6.17 -40.22
CA LEU A 381 -56.05 6.13 -38.80
C LEU A 381 -56.35 7.52 -38.21
N PHE A 382 -56.06 8.62 -38.92
CA PHE A 382 -56.26 9.97 -38.38
C PHE A 382 -57.69 10.20 -37.92
N ARG A 383 -58.67 9.87 -38.77
CA ARG A 383 -60.09 10.03 -38.44
C ARG A 383 -60.51 9.17 -37.26
N HIS A 384 -59.97 7.95 -37.16
CA HIS A 384 -60.26 7.05 -36.05
C HIS A 384 -59.73 7.59 -34.72
N ILE A 385 -58.49 8.07 -34.70
CA ILE A 385 -57.86 8.67 -33.52
C ILE A 385 -58.57 9.98 -33.15
N ALA A 386 -58.94 10.80 -34.13
CA ALA A 386 -59.68 12.03 -33.92
C ALA A 386 -61.04 11.78 -33.26
N ILE A 387 -61.82 10.81 -33.79
CA ILE A 387 -63.09 10.40 -33.19
C ILE A 387 -62.90 9.90 -31.75
N GLU A 388 -61.87 9.09 -31.50
CA GLU A 388 -61.56 8.57 -30.16
C GLU A 388 -61.22 9.71 -29.16
N ARG A 389 -60.50 10.75 -29.59
CA ARG A 389 -60.16 11.90 -28.74
C ARG A 389 -61.36 12.79 -28.42
N VAL A 390 -62.30 12.92 -29.36
CA VAL A 390 -63.47 13.82 -29.24
C VAL A 390 -64.59 13.18 -28.43
N VAL A 391 -64.94 11.94 -28.76
CA VAL A 391 -66.13 11.24 -28.25
C VAL A 391 -65.78 10.09 -27.28
N GLY A 392 -64.51 9.70 -27.22
CA GLY A 392 -64.02 8.64 -26.35
C GLY A 392 -64.00 7.24 -27.01
N ARG A 393 -63.33 6.30 -26.35
CA ARG A 393 -63.19 4.90 -26.81
C ARG A 393 -64.50 4.13 -26.90
N ASP A 394 -65.53 4.61 -26.20
CA ASP A 394 -66.80 3.91 -26.05
C ASP A 394 -67.61 3.85 -27.33
N TYR A 395 -67.46 4.82 -28.25
CA TYR A 395 -68.13 4.79 -29.55
C TYR A 395 -67.77 3.53 -30.36
N TYR A 396 -66.47 3.28 -30.57
CA TYR A 396 -66.02 2.11 -31.32
C TYR A 396 -66.30 0.80 -30.59
N ASN A 397 -66.21 0.79 -29.25
CA ASN A 397 -66.57 -0.36 -28.44
C ASN A 397 -68.07 -0.69 -28.54
N LEU A 398 -68.93 0.32 -28.50
CA LEU A 398 -70.36 0.21 -28.68
C LEU A 398 -70.70 -0.28 -30.09
N LYS A 399 -70.03 0.26 -31.13
CA LYS A 399 -70.20 -0.18 -32.52
C LYS A 399 -69.84 -1.66 -32.70
N LYS A 400 -68.73 -2.11 -32.11
CA LYS A 400 -68.34 -3.53 -32.07
C LYS A 400 -69.34 -4.40 -31.31
N ARG A 401 -69.83 -3.96 -30.14
CA ARG A 401 -70.83 -4.68 -29.34
C ARG A 401 -72.18 -4.79 -30.07
N HIS A 402 -72.63 -3.71 -30.70
CA HIS A 402 -73.84 -3.67 -31.50
C HIS A 402 -73.75 -4.65 -32.68
N GLN A 403 -72.61 -4.69 -33.39
CA GLN A 403 -72.39 -5.66 -34.46
C GLN A 403 -72.49 -7.11 -33.96
N ARG A 404 -71.88 -7.43 -32.80
CA ARG A 404 -72.00 -8.76 -32.19
C ARG A 404 -73.45 -9.12 -31.87
N ILE A 405 -74.23 -8.20 -31.29
CA ILE A 405 -75.65 -8.43 -31.01
C ILE A 405 -76.45 -8.63 -32.30
N GLN A 406 -76.16 -7.90 -33.37
CA GLN A 406 -76.80 -8.12 -34.67
C GLN A 406 -76.49 -9.51 -35.23
N GLU A 407 -75.25 -9.97 -35.10
CA GLU A 407 -74.85 -11.33 -35.50
C GLU A 407 -75.52 -12.41 -34.65
N GLU A 408 -75.67 -12.20 -33.34
CA GLU A 408 -76.41 -13.09 -32.42
C GLU A 408 -77.92 -13.13 -32.70
N LEU A 409 -78.53 -12.01 -33.11
CA LEU A 409 -79.96 -11.92 -33.40
C LEU A 409 -80.36 -12.66 -34.69
N LYS A 410 -79.50 -12.70 -35.72
CA LYS A 410 -79.79 -13.39 -37.00
C LYS A 410 -80.30 -14.83 -36.83
N PRO A 411 -79.63 -15.73 -36.08
CA PRO A 411 -80.15 -17.08 -35.85
C PRO A 411 -81.37 -17.10 -34.92
N MET A 412 -81.49 -16.17 -33.97
CA MET A 412 -82.66 -16.08 -33.08
C MET A 412 -83.92 -15.63 -33.83
N GLU A 413 -83.81 -14.70 -34.80
CA GLU A 413 -84.90 -14.28 -35.69
C GLU A 413 -85.45 -15.47 -36.48
N LYS A 414 -84.56 -16.31 -37.02
CA LYS A 414 -84.95 -17.53 -37.72
C LYS A 414 -85.71 -18.50 -36.80
N LYS A 415 -85.19 -18.74 -35.60
CA LYS A 415 -85.81 -19.61 -34.59
C LYS A 415 -87.13 -19.05 -34.05
N TYR A 416 -87.29 -17.72 -33.98
CA TYR A 416 -88.53 -17.05 -33.61
C TYR A 416 -89.65 -17.31 -34.63
N ILE A 417 -89.32 -17.29 -35.93
CA ILE A 417 -90.25 -17.61 -37.02
C ILE A 417 -90.68 -19.08 -36.95
N GLU A 418 -89.74 -19.99 -36.66
CA GLU A 418 -90.02 -21.44 -36.53
C GLU A 418 -90.94 -21.77 -35.35
N LEU A 419 -90.85 -21.02 -34.25
CA LEU A 419 -91.64 -21.23 -33.02
C LEU A 419 -93.04 -20.57 -33.04
N LYS A 420 -93.48 -20.04 -34.19
CA LYS A 420 -94.74 -19.30 -34.32
C LYS A 420 -95.96 -20.09 -33.86
N ASP A 421 -96.06 -21.37 -34.23
CA ASP A 421 -97.22 -22.24 -33.97
C ASP A 421 -97.11 -23.08 -32.69
N VAL A 422 -96.02 -22.92 -31.94
CA VAL A 422 -95.78 -23.64 -30.66
C VAL A 422 -96.55 -22.99 -29.51
N ARG A 423 -97.04 -23.78 -28.54
CA ARG A 423 -97.73 -23.29 -27.34
C ARG A 423 -96.85 -22.32 -26.54
N TYR A 424 -97.47 -21.29 -25.96
CA TYR A 424 -96.76 -20.18 -25.34
C TYR A 424 -95.89 -20.61 -24.16
N GLU A 425 -96.35 -21.56 -23.33
CA GLU A 425 -95.60 -22.00 -22.15
C GLU A 425 -94.22 -22.59 -22.51
N GLN A 426 -94.11 -23.27 -23.66
CA GLN A 426 -92.89 -23.93 -24.10
C GLN A 426 -91.90 -22.99 -24.80
N LYS A 427 -92.35 -21.83 -25.29
CA LYS A 427 -91.52 -20.83 -25.98
C LYS A 427 -91.28 -19.55 -25.18
N LYS A 428 -91.93 -19.42 -24.02
CA LYS A 428 -91.89 -18.23 -23.14
C LYS A 428 -90.46 -17.76 -22.84
N GLU A 429 -89.58 -18.66 -22.41
CA GLU A 429 -88.19 -18.31 -22.05
C GLU A 429 -87.39 -17.79 -23.25
N PHE A 430 -87.51 -18.45 -24.41
CA PHE A 430 -86.86 -18.01 -25.65
C PHE A 430 -87.41 -16.66 -26.14
N TYR A 431 -88.74 -16.46 -26.08
CA TYR A 431 -89.37 -15.21 -26.46
C TYR A 431 -88.93 -14.05 -25.56
N LEU A 432 -88.80 -14.28 -24.25
CA LEU A 432 -88.26 -13.30 -23.31
C LEU A 432 -86.80 -12.96 -23.65
N ALA A 433 -85.93 -13.96 -23.82
CA ALA A 433 -84.52 -13.76 -24.17
C ALA A 433 -84.34 -13.03 -25.52
N TYR A 434 -85.13 -13.39 -26.54
CA TYR A 434 -85.15 -12.72 -27.84
C TYR A 434 -85.62 -11.27 -27.71
N SER A 435 -86.70 -11.02 -26.94
CA SER A 435 -87.19 -9.67 -26.69
C SER A 435 -86.18 -8.80 -25.92
N ASP A 436 -85.41 -9.38 -25.01
CA ASP A 436 -84.39 -8.68 -24.23
C ASP A 436 -83.18 -8.33 -25.10
N LYS A 437 -82.73 -9.24 -25.98
CA LYS A 437 -81.69 -8.95 -26.99
C LYS A 437 -82.14 -7.91 -28.00
N LEU A 438 -83.41 -7.94 -28.42
CA LEU A 438 -84.00 -6.92 -29.27
C LEU A 438 -84.04 -5.54 -28.58
N ARG A 439 -84.39 -5.49 -27.29
CA ARG A 439 -84.33 -4.28 -26.45
C ARG A 439 -82.90 -3.77 -26.27
N GLN A 440 -81.92 -4.66 -26.09
CA GLN A 440 -80.50 -4.30 -26.03
C GLN A 440 -80.03 -3.68 -27.36
N LYS A 441 -80.39 -4.29 -28.50
CA LYS A 441 -80.11 -3.73 -29.84
C LYS A 441 -80.73 -2.34 -29.99
N GLN A 442 -82.02 -2.18 -29.69
CA GLN A 442 -82.70 -0.88 -29.78
C GLN A 442 -82.06 0.19 -28.88
N THR A 443 -81.66 -0.18 -27.66
CA THR A 443 -80.95 0.70 -26.74
C THR A 443 -79.60 1.13 -27.31
N MET A 444 -78.82 0.18 -27.85
CA MET A 444 -77.52 0.47 -28.48
C MET A 444 -77.67 1.29 -29.76
N GLU A 445 -78.70 1.05 -30.58
CA GLU A 445 -79.01 1.85 -31.77
C GLU A 445 -79.38 3.29 -31.39
N LYS A 446 -80.13 3.49 -30.30
CA LYS A 446 -80.43 4.81 -29.77
C LYS A 446 -79.17 5.53 -29.29
N GLN A 447 -78.28 4.82 -28.59
CA GLN A 447 -76.98 5.35 -28.16
C GLN A 447 -76.07 5.68 -29.34
N LEU A 448 -75.99 4.81 -30.35
CA LEU A 448 -75.22 5.07 -31.58
C LEU A 448 -75.77 6.25 -32.36
N LYS A 449 -77.10 6.42 -32.44
CA LYS A 449 -77.72 7.60 -33.05
C LYS A 449 -77.34 8.88 -32.33
N ALA A 450 -77.33 8.86 -30.99
CA ALA A 450 -76.89 10.00 -30.19
C ALA A 450 -75.40 10.32 -30.43
N TYR A 451 -74.54 9.30 -30.50
CA TYR A 451 -73.14 9.48 -30.87
C TYR A 451 -72.96 9.98 -32.30
N ASP A 452 -73.70 9.47 -33.29
CA ASP A 452 -73.62 9.93 -34.68
C ASP A 452 -74.10 11.39 -34.80
N GLU A 453 -75.05 11.83 -33.96
CA GLU A 453 -75.46 13.22 -33.85
C GLU A 453 -74.39 14.10 -33.19
N GLU A 454 -73.76 13.61 -32.12
CA GLU A 454 -72.62 14.26 -31.49
C GLU A 454 -71.42 14.40 -32.46
N LEU A 455 -71.12 13.35 -33.23
CA LEU A 455 -70.10 13.36 -34.27
C LEU A 455 -70.39 14.40 -35.35
N ARG A 456 -71.65 14.49 -35.83
CA ARG A 456 -72.04 15.52 -36.80
C ARG A 456 -71.88 16.93 -36.23
N ASN A 457 -72.26 17.13 -34.97
CA ASN A 457 -72.17 18.44 -34.32
C ASN A 457 -70.72 18.85 -34.04
N ARG A 458 -69.81 17.88 -33.86
CA ARG A 458 -68.38 18.10 -33.55
C ARG A 458 -67.46 17.73 -34.71
N GLU A 459 -67.96 17.65 -35.94
CA GLU A 459 -67.16 17.28 -37.12
C GLU A 459 -66.01 18.27 -37.35
N SER A 460 -66.21 19.56 -37.01
CA SER A 460 -65.14 20.57 -37.04
C SER A 460 -63.99 20.24 -36.09
N ASP A 461 -64.28 19.74 -34.89
CA ASP A 461 -63.28 19.36 -33.89
C ASP A 461 -62.50 18.12 -34.37
N ILE A 462 -63.21 17.15 -34.96
CA ILE A 462 -62.62 15.93 -35.53
C ILE A 462 -61.69 16.28 -36.69
N GLN A 463 -62.13 17.18 -37.58
CA GLN A 463 -61.33 17.64 -38.70
C GLN A 463 -60.10 18.41 -38.21
N HIS A 464 -60.26 19.31 -37.24
CA HIS A 464 -59.15 20.03 -36.63
C HIS A 464 -58.09 19.09 -36.05
N ILE A 465 -58.49 18.05 -35.32
CA ILE A 465 -57.56 17.06 -34.76
C ILE A 465 -56.89 16.22 -35.87
N ALA A 466 -57.63 15.86 -36.92
CA ALA A 466 -57.05 15.16 -38.06
C ALA A 466 -56.02 16.02 -38.80
N ASP A 467 -56.29 17.32 -38.95
CA ASP A 467 -55.36 18.29 -39.54
C ASP A 467 -54.13 18.52 -38.65
N GLU A 468 -54.31 18.55 -37.32
CA GLU A 468 -53.21 18.60 -36.34
C GLU A 468 -52.31 17.36 -36.45
N LEU A 469 -52.89 16.16 -36.52
CA LEU A 469 -52.14 14.91 -36.73
C LEU A 469 -51.41 14.91 -38.08
N SER A 470 -52.04 15.44 -39.13
CA SER A 470 -51.42 15.61 -40.45
C SER A 470 -50.21 16.56 -40.37
N GLN A 471 -50.34 17.68 -39.66
CA GLN A 471 -49.25 18.63 -39.46
C GLN A 471 -48.11 18.04 -38.63
N GLN A 472 -48.42 17.29 -37.56
CA GLN A 472 -47.44 16.56 -36.75
C GLN A 472 -46.70 15.50 -37.58
N ASN A 473 -47.41 14.77 -38.46
CA ASN A 473 -46.76 13.82 -39.36
C ASN A 473 -45.83 14.52 -40.35
N LYS A 474 -46.20 15.69 -40.89
CA LYS A 474 -45.32 16.47 -41.77
C LYS A 474 -44.04 16.90 -41.05
N THR A 475 -44.14 17.41 -39.83
CA THR A 475 -42.95 17.81 -39.05
C THR A 475 -42.05 16.61 -38.74
N ILE A 476 -42.62 15.48 -38.29
CA ILE A 476 -41.88 14.23 -38.04
C ILE A 476 -41.18 13.74 -39.33
N GLN A 477 -41.85 13.82 -40.48
CA GLN A 477 -41.25 13.44 -41.77
C GLN A 477 -40.13 14.38 -42.20
N GLU A 478 -40.24 15.68 -41.95
CA GLU A 478 -39.18 16.66 -42.22
C GLU A 478 -37.95 16.44 -41.34
N GLU A 479 -38.15 16.18 -40.04
CA GLU A 479 -37.10 15.80 -39.11
C GLU A 479 -36.41 14.50 -39.54
N ALA A 480 -37.19 13.46 -39.87
CA ALA A 480 -36.66 12.20 -40.38
C ALA A 480 -35.85 12.38 -41.67
N LYS A 481 -36.27 13.27 -42.58
CA LYS A 481 -35.50 13.61 -43.79
C LYS A 481 -34.15 14.25 -43.44
N LYS A 482 -34.11 15.18 -42.47
CA LYS A 482 -32.86 15.82 -42.03
C LYS A 482 -31.87 14.80 -41.49
N ILE A 483 -32.32 13.90 -40.60
CA ILE A 483 -31.45 12.85 -40.03
C ILE A 483 -30.98 11.88 -41.12
N TYR A 484 -31.87 11.49 -42.03
CA TYR A 484 -31.49 10.61 -43.14
C TYR A 484 -30.43 11.25 -44.06
N CYS A 485 -30.50 12.56 -44.31
CA CYS A 485 -29.44 13.26 -45.02
C CYS A 485 -28.08 13.15 -44.30
N GLU A 486 -28.06 13.24 -42.98
CA GLU A 486 -26.83 13.04 -42.20
C GLU A 486 -26.30 11.60 -42.28
N VAL A 487 -27.18 10.59 -42.24
CA VAL A 487 -26.81 9.18 -42.47
C VAL A 487 -26.11 9.01 -43.82
N VAL A 488 -26.65 9.65 -44.88
CA VAL A 488 -26.05 9.59 -46.22
C VAL A 488 -24.70 10.31 -46.26
N LYS A 489 -24.57 11.48 -45.60
CA LYS A 489 -23.30 12.19 -45.48
C LYS A 489 -22.24 11.34 -44.79
N ALA A 490 -22.56 10.75 -43.63
CA ALA A 490 -21.65 9.88 -42.89
C ALA A 490 -21.21 8.67 -43.72
N LYS A 491 -22.15 8.01 -44.41
CA LYS A 491 -21.87 6.89 -45.32
C LYS A 491 -20.94 7.28 -46.48
N ASN A 492 -21.15 8.46 -47.06
CA ASN A 492 -20.29 8.96 -48.14
C ASN A 492 -18.89 9.31 -47.63
N GLN A 493 -18.77 9.88 -46.43
CA GLN A 493 -17.49 10.16 -45.79
C GLN A 493 -16.73 8.87 -45.43
N GLU A 494 -17.40 7.85 -44.90
CA GLU A 494 -16.81 6.53 -44.66
C GLU A 494 -16.19 5.96 -45.94
N LYS A 495 -16.97 5.93 -47.03
CA LYS A 495 -16.51 5.44 -48.34
C LYS A 495 -15.31 6.24 -48.85
N MET A 496 -15.36 7.56 -48.72
CA MET A 496 -14.26 8.44 -49.11
C MET A 496 -12.97 8.10 -48.36
N TYR A 497 -13.02 7.98 -47.03
CA TYR A 497 -11.84 7.61 -46.22
C TYR A 497 -11.30 6.22 -46.58
N LEU A 498 -12.17 5.24 -46.83
CA LEU A 498 -11.74 3.89 -47.26
C LEU A 498 -11.09 3.91 -48.65
N ALA A 499 -11.64 4.68 -49.59
CA ALA A 499 -11.06 4.85 -50.92
C ALA A 499 -9.68 5.51 -50.85
N LYS A 500 -9.56 6.59 -50.06
CA LYS A 500 -8.27 7.26 -49.82
C LYS A 500 -7.25 6.35 -49.13
N ALA A 501 -7.67 5.49 -48.21
CA ALA A 501 -6.79 4.52 -47.59
C ALA A 501 -6.28 3.47 -48.61
N ALA A 502 -7.13 3.01 -49.52
CA ALA A 502 -6.74 2.10 -50.60
C ALA A 502 -5.76 2.78 -51.59
N GLU A 503 -6.06 4.01 -51.99
CA GLU A 503 -5.20 4.84 -52.84
C GLU A 503 -3.81 5.04 -52.22
N LEU A 504 -3.74 5.34 -50.91
CA LEU A 504 -2.47 5.49 -50.20
C LEU A 504 -1.64 4.19 -50.24
N LYS A 505 -2.28 3.03 -50.03
CA LYS A 505 -1.62 1.73 -50.05
C LYS A 505 -1.09 1.34 -51.44
N GLU A 506 -1.78 1.77 -52.50
CA GLU A 506 -1.35 1.52 -53.88
C GLU A 506 -0.16 2.42 -54.27
N ASN A 507 -0.21 3.69 -53.91
CA ASN A 507 0.83 4.66 -54.26
C ASN A 507 2.09 4.55 -53.39
N VAL A 508 1.95 4.09 -52.15
CA VAL A 508 3.03 3.90 -51.18
C VAL A 508 2.97 2.46 -50.65
N PRO A 509 3.54 1.49 -51.39
CA PRO A 509 3.46 0.08 -51.02
C PRO A 509 4.29 -0.28 -49.78
N ASP A 510 5.35 0.48 -49.50
CA ASP A 510 6.14 0.34 -48.29
C ASP A 510 5.47 1.08 -47.13
N SER A 511 4.87 0.33 -46.20
CA SER A 511 4.17 0.85 -45.02
C SER A 511 5.05 1.71 -44.12
N ASP A 512 6.36 1.44 -44.14
CA ASP A 512 7.33 2.08 -43.25
C ASP A 512 7.87 3.39 -43.84
N THR A 513 7.36 3.82 -45.01
CA THR A 513 7.77 5.08 -45.65
C THR A 513 7.51 6.25 -44.70
N ILE A 514 8.59 6.92 -44.29
CA ILE A 514 8.54 8.11 -43.45
C ILE A 514 7.98 9.28 -44.26
N LEU A 515 6.92 9.91 -43.74
CA LEU A 515 6.31 11.11 -44.31
C LEU A 515 6.77 12.38 -43.59
N TYR A 516 7.10 12.26 -42.31
CA TYR A 516 7.65 13.32 -41.47
C TYR A 516 8.60 12.73 -40.43
N SER A 517 9.72 13.42 -40.18
CA SER A 517 10.58 13.11 -39.04
C SER A 517 11.23 14.37 -38.46
N ARG A 518 11.46 14.37 -37.15
CA ARG A 518 12.28 15.34 -36.42
C ARG A 518 13.32 14.59 -35.58
N GLN A 519 14.56 15.07 -35.58
CA GLN A 519 15.68 14.50 -34.81
C GLN A 519 15.96 13.02 -35.13
N LEU A 520 15.84 12.62 -36.39
CA LEU A 520 16.12 11.24 -36.81
C LEU A 520 17.63 10.95 -36.60
N PRO A 521 18.00 9.87 -35.88
CA PRO A 521 19.41 9.57 -35.63
C PRO A 521 20.13 9.24 -36.94
N LYS A 522 21.29 9.88 -37.17
CA LYS A 522 22.16 9.63 -38.34
C LYS A 522 23.09 8.44 -38.15
N LEU A 523 23.36 8.08 -36.89
CA LEU A 523 24.25 6.99 -36.50
C LEU A 523 23.54 6.09 -35.46
N VAL A 524 23.94 4.82 -35.40
CA VAL A 524 23.48 3.90 -34.37
C VAL A 524 24.14 4.26 -33.03
N MET A 525 23.38 4.83 -32.10
CA MET A 525 23.87 5.26 -30.79
C MET A 525 23.36 4.33 -29.67
N ARG A 526 23.99 4.39 -28.49
CA ARG A 526 23.55 3.60 -27.32
C ARG A 526 22.13 3.95 -26.84
N HIS A 527 21.73 5.22 -26.97
CA HIS A 527 20.39 5.68 -26.62
C HIS A 527 19.35 5.45 -27.74
N SER A 528 19.77 5.03 -28.95
CA SER A 528 18.82 4.67 -30.01
C SER A 528 17.92 3.53 -29.54
N LYS A 529 16.65 3.51 -29.94
CA LYS A 529 15.68 2.50 -29.52
C LYS A 529 15.35 1.54 -30.65
N LEU A 530 15.50 0.24 -30.41
CA LEU A 530 15.08 -0.79 -31.36
C LEU A 530 13.54 -0.76 -31.48
N GLU A 531 13.04 -0.53 -32.69
CA GLU A 531 11.61 -0.36 -33.00
C GLU A 531 10.89 0.65 -32.08
N GLY A 532 11.63 1.65 -31.58
CA GLY A 532 11.14 2.68 -30.67
C GLY A 532 10.77 2.20 -29.27
N CYS A 533 11.07 0.95 -28.90
CA CYS A 533 10.69 0.40 -27.61
C CYS A 533 11.86 0.38 -26.62
N LYS A 534 12.91 -0.40 -26.91
CA LYS A 534 13.97 -0.68 -25.95
C LYS A 534 15.28 0.00 -26.39
N PRO A 535 15.94 0.81 -25.54
CA PRO A 535 17.20 1.45 -25.90
C PRO A 535 18.32 0.42 -26.06
N LEU A 536 19.24 0.66 -27.00
CA LEU A 536 20.34 -0.26 -27.30
C LEU A 536 21.32 -0.45 -26.13
N LYS A 537 21.37 0.49 -25.17
CA LYS A 537 22.16 0.41 -23.93
C LYS A 537 21.77 -0.80 -23.05
N ASP A 538 20.55 -1.30 -23.18
CA ASP A 538 20.00 -2.41 -22.38
C ASP A 538 20.24 -3.79 -23.02
N PHE A 539 20.89 -3.84 -24.18
CA PHE A 539 21.20 -5.08 -24.90
C PHE A 539 22.65 -5.50 -24.64
N GLN A 540 22.95 -6.79 -24.86
CA GLN A 540 24.32 -7.28 -24.74
C GLN A 540 25.20 -6.65 -25.83
N ILE A 541 26.28 -5.98 -25.42
CA ILE A 541 27.27 -5.39 -26.32
C ILE A 541 28.52 -6.27 -26.33
N LEU A 542 28.90 -6.73 -27.53
CA LEU A 542 30.12 -7.49 -27.79
C LEU A 542 31.09 -6.64 -28.61
N SER A 543 32.39 -6.80 -28.40
CA SER A 543 33.40 -6.04 -29.14
C SER A 543 34.31 -6.94 -29.96
N ARG A 544 34.73 -6.44 -31.13
CA ARG A 544 35.75 -7.07 -31.97
C ARG A 544 36.49 -6.02 -32.79
N ASN A 545 37.82 -6.09 -32.81
CA ASN A 545 38.68 -5.19 -33.61
C ASN A 545 38.36 -3.69 -33.39
N GLY A 546 38.10 -3.29 -32.15
CA GLY A 546 37.76 -1.90 -31.80
C GLY A 546 36.33 -1.47 -32.16
N ARG A 547 35.49 -2.37 -32.69
CA ARG A 547 34.08 -2.10 -33.02
C ARG A 547 33.15 -2.78 -32.02
N ALA A 548 32.03 -2.12 -31.70
CA ALA A 548 31.04 -2.61 -30.75
C ALA A 548 29.74 -3.01 -31.45
N TYR A 549 29.25 -4.20 -31.13
CA TYR A 549 28.09 -4.84 -31.73
C TYR A 549 27.01 -5.10 -30.68
N VAL A 550 25.82 -4.57 -30.89
CA VAL A 550 24.65 -4.77 -30.03
C VAL A 550 23.89 -6.01 -30.49
N VAL A 551 23.85 -7.05 -29.67
CA VAL A 551 23.23 -8.34 -30.01
C VAL A 551 21.71 -8.23 -29.95
N LEU A 552 21.02 -8.60 -31.04
CA LEU A 552 19.57 -8.57 -31.16
C LEU A 552 18.92 -9.93 -30.85
N SER A 553 19.35 -10.99 -31.53
CA SER A 553 18.78 -12.34 -31.37
C SER A 553 19.78 -13.45 -31.69
N ASP A 554 19.59 -14.61 -31.05
CA ASP A 554 20.32 -15.84 -31.34
C ASP A 554 19.64 -16.61 -32.48
N ILE A 555 20.41 -17.08 -33.46
CA ILE A 555 19.91 -17.98 -34.52
C ILE A 555 20.20 -19.42 -34.08
N GLN A 556 19.16 -20.26 -34.02
CA GLN A 556 19.33 -21.68 -33.68
C GLN A 556 20.18 -22.37 -34.76
N ALA A 557 21.34 -22.90 -34.36
CA ALA A 557 22.22 -23.68 -35.23
C ALA A 557 21.93 -25.19 -35.08
N GLU A 558 21.92 -25.93 -36.20
CA GLU A 558 21.89 -27.40 -36.18
C GLU A 558 23.17 -27.96 -35.55
N LYS A 559 23.12 -29.20 -35.05
CA LYS A 559 24.02 -29.83 -34.04
C LYS A 559 25.56 -29.79 -34.28
N LEU A 560 26.07 -29.18 -35.34
CA LEU A 560 27.50 -29.04 -35.65
C LEU A 560 27.91 -27.67 -36.27
N GLU A 561 27.02 -26.68 -36.38
CA GLU A 561 27.38 -25.35 -36.89
C GLU A 561 27.77 -24.35 -35.77
N PRO A 562 28.68 -23.39 -36.04
CA PRO A 562 28.98 -22.32 -35.10
C PRO A 562 27.71 -21.49 -34.84
N LYS A 563 27.47 -21.14 -33.56
CA LYS A 563 26.32 -20.33 -33.15
C LYS A 563 26.37 -18.99 -33.86
N LYS A 564 25.27 -18.58 -34.51
CA LYS A 564 25.17 -17.28 -35.20
C LYS A 564 24.24 -16.37 -34.41
N LYS A 565 24.57 -15.08 -34.37
CA LYS A 565 23.74 -14.03 -33.74
C LYS A 565 23.52 -12.89 -34.72
N THR A 566 22.39 -12.21 -34.61
CA THR A 566 22.17 -10.94 -35.32
C THR A 566 22.55 -9.78 -34.41
N ALA A 567 23.12 -8.71 -34.98
CA ALA A 567 23.58 -7.56 -34.22
C ALA A 567 23.55 -6.26 -35.03
N LEU A 568 23.59 -5.12 -34.33
CA LEU A 568 23.80 -3.79 -34.89
C LEU A 568 25.19 -3.28 -34.56
N LEU A 569 25.83 -2.59 -35.49
CA LEU A 569 27.12 -1.95 -35.27
C LEU A 569 26.91 -0.55 -34.68
N LEU A 570 27.42 -0.29 -33.47
CA LEU A 570 27.41 1.07 -32.90
C LEU A 570 28.27 2.00 -33.76
N GLY A 571 27.75 3.19 -34.04
CA GLY A 571 28.39 4.20 -34.90
C GLY A 571 28.23 3.94 -36.40
N ASP A 572 27.47 2.91 -36.81
CA ASP A 572 27.14 2.70 -38.23
C ASP A 572 26.12 3.73 -38.72
N THR A 573 26.09 3.98 -40.03
CA THR A 573 25.18 4.94 -40.66
C THR A 573 23.74 4.43 -40.65
N VAL A 574 22.81 5.33 -40.34
CA VAL A 574 21.37 5.07 -40.35
C VAL A 574 20.77 5.74 -41.59
N GLU A 575 20.13 4.95 -42.45
CA GLU A 575 19.47 5.44 -43.67
C GLU A 575 17.97 5.42 -43.47
N LYS A 576 17.30 6.59 -43.54
CA LYS A 576 15.86 6.74 -43.32
C LYS A 576 15.38 6.08 -42.02
N GLY A 577 16.17 6.23 -40.95
CA GLY A 577 15.84 5.69 -39.62
C GLY A 577 16.03 4.16 -39.49
N ARG A 578 16.63 3.51 -40.50
CA ARG A 578 16.93 2.07 -40.49
C ARG A 578 18.42 1.81 -40.33
N ALA A 579 18.76 0.90 -39.42
CA ALA A 579 20.12 0.43 -39.19
C ALA A 579 20.34 -0.92 -39.87
N SER A 580 21.53 -1.13 -40.43
CA SER A 580 21.90 -2.40 -41.08
C SER A 580 22.12 -3.50 -40.04
N VAL A 581 21.61 -4.70 -40.32
CA VAL A 581 21.83 -5.88 -39.47
C VAL A 581 23.10 -6.61 -39.92
N TYR A 582 23.89 -7.03 -38.94
CA TYR A 582 25.09 -7.84 -39.12
C TYR A 582 24.87 -9.22 -38.53
N MET A 583 25.41 -10.24 -39.18
CA MET A 583 25.45 -11.61 -38.70
C MET A 583 26.83 -11.87 -38.09
N LEU A 584 26.83 -12.15 -36.79
CA LEU A 584 28.00 -12.52 -36.00
C LEU A 584 28.11 -14.05 -35.94
N THR A 585 29.25 -14.58 -36.34
CA THR A 585 29.60 -15.99 -36.11
C THR A 585 30.34 -16.08 -34.79
N MET A 586 29.81 -16.85 -33.84
CA MET A 586 30.32 -16.93 -32.46
C MET A 586 31.26 -18.13 -32.26
N GLY A 587 32.19 -17.98 -31.32
CA GLY A 587 33.03 -19.05 -30.81
C GLY A 587 32.23 -20.15 -30.09
N THR A 588 32.90 -21.26 -29.78
CA THR A 588 32.29 -22.41 -29.07
C THR A 588 31.74 -22.04 -27.68
N ASP A 589 32.28 -20.98 -27.07
CA ASP A 589 31.86 -20.42 -25.78
C ASP A 589 30.65 -19.48 -25.88
N GLY A 590 30.25 -19.09 -27.10
CA GLY A 590 29.16 -18.16 -27.37
C GLY A 590 29.42 -16.70 -26.93
N LYS A 591 30.66 -16.36 -26.54
CA LYS A 591 31.03 -15.03 -26.02
C LYS A 591 31.97 -14.27 -26.97
N GLU A 592 32.80 -14.97 -27.72
CA GLU A 592 33.73 -14.35 -28.68
C GLU A 592 33.15 -14.30 -30.11
N ILE A 593 33.40 -13.21 -30.84
CA ILE A 593 33.00 -13.05 -32.25
C ILE A 593 34.13 -13.56 -33.16
N LEU A 594 33.89 -14.62 -33.92
CA LEU A 594 34.83 -15.24 -34.87
C LEU A 594 34.75 -14.67 -36.29
N ASP A 595 33.55 -14.32 -36.78
CA ASP A 595 33.36 -13.66 -38.08
C ASP A 595 32.19 -12.67 -38.06
N VAL A 596 32.19 -11.67 -38.94
CA VAL A 596 31.10 -10.69 -39.09
C VAL A 596 30.78 -10.52 -40.57
N SER A 597 29.52 -10.74 -40.94
CA SER A 597 29.02 -10.51 -42.30
C SER A 597 27.82 -9.57 -42.29
N ARG A 598 27.76 -8.64 -43.25
CA ARG A 598 26.61 -7.72 -43.39
C ARG A 598 25.45 -8.46 -44.06
N THR A 599 24.26 -8.39 -43.47
CA THR A 599 23.06 -8.98 -44.07
C THR A 599 22.38 -7.97 -45.00
N LYS A 600 21.36 -8.42 -45.74
CA LYS A 600 20.47 -7.52 -46.51
C LYS A 600 19.34 -6.95 -45.64
N GLU A 601 19.28 -7.32 -44.37
CA GLU A 601 18.21 -6.93 -43.45
C GLU A 601 18.55 -5.59 -42.79
N SER A 602 17.51 -4.84 -42.44
CA SER A 602 17.63 -3.60 -41.68
C SER A 602 16.49 -3.50 -40.68
N VAL A 603 16.79 -2.93 -39.51
CA VAL A 603 15.81 -2.71 -38.43
C VAL A 603 15.56 -1.23 -38.22
N CYS A 604 14.35 -0.93 -37.80
CA CYS A 604 13.92 0.42 -37.49
C CYS A 604 14.46 0.88 -36.12
N LEU A 605 14.95 2.12 -36.05
CA LEU A 605 15.37 2.76 -34.78
C LEU A 605 14.33 3.77 -34.24
N TYR A 606 13.13 3.79 -34.80
CA TYR A 606 11.98 4.56 -34.35
C TYR A 606 10.77 3.64 -34.12
N GLY A 607 9.77 4.13 -33.38
CA GLY A 607 8.55 3.37 -33.08
C GLY A 607 7.40 3.74 -34.01
N ASP A 608 6.40 2.85 -34.11
CA ASP A 608 5.10 3.21 -34.69
C ASP A 608 4.47 4.36 -33.88
N ALA A 609 3.86 5.34 -34.55
CA ALA A 609 3.24 6.49 -33.87
C ALA A 609 2.14 6.07 -32.87
N LYS A 610 1.56 4.85 -33.02
CA LYS A 610 0.62 4.24 -32.07
C LYS A 610 1.27 3.74 -30.78
N LYS A 611 2.54 3.31 -30.80
CA LYS A 611 3.27 2.88 -29.59
C LYS A 611 3.69 4.08 -28.73
N THR A 612 3.79 5.26 -29.33
CA THR A 612 4.06 6.56 -28.68
C THR A 612 2.86 7.10 -27.89
N ILE A 613 1.64 6.58 -28.11
CA ILE A 613 0.42 6.96 -27.38
C ILE A 613 0.27 6.05 -26.16
N LEU A 614 1.01 6.35 -25.09
CA LEU A 614 0.75 5.77 -23.77
C LEU A 614 -0.57 6.31 -23.22
N LYS A 615 -1.39 5.43 -22.63
CA LYS A 615 -2.65 5.80 -21.98
C LYS A 615 -2.37 6.75 -20.81
N ARG A 616 -3.18 7.83 -20.73
CA ARG A 616 -3.28 8.75 -19.58
C ARG A 616 -3.19 7.97 -18.27
N GLY A 617 -2.15 8.21 -17.49
CA GLY A 617 -2.20 8.03 -16.05
C GLY A 617 -3.21 9.03 -15.48
N THR A 618 -4.09 8.58 -14.61
CA THR A 618 -5.07 9.43 -13.94
C THR A 618 -4.37 10.35 -12.94
N GLU A 619 -4.68 11.64 -13.05
CA GLU A 619 -4.63 12.71 -12.05
C GLU A 619 -3.56 12.61 -10.95
N ASN A 620 -2.44 13.30 -11.16
CA ASN A 620 -1.61 13.80 -10.08
C ASN A 620 -1.55 15.34 -10.16
N HIS A 621 -1.56 16.00 -9.00
CA HIS A 621 -1.59 17.47 -8.86
C HIS A 621 -0.21 18.13 -9.06
N TYR A 622 0.72 17.41 -9.68
CA TYR A 622 2.03 17.85 -10.13
C TYR A 622 2.25 17.20 -11.50
N LEU A 623 2.61 17.99 -12.53
CA LEU A 623 2.98 17.45 -13.85
C LEU A 623 4.51 17.33 -13.87
N PRO A 624 5.08 16.12 -13.74
CA PRO A 624 6.52 15.91 -13.91
C PRO A 624 6.98 16.42 -15.29
N HIS A 625 8.22 16.92 -15.38
CA HIS A 625 8.82 17.45 -16.59
C HIS A 625 8.77 16.43 -17.73
N ALA A 626 9.05 15.15 -17.44
CA ALA A 626 8.97 14.06 -18.41
C ALA A 626 7.56 13.88 -18.99
N GLU A 627 6.52 14.05 -18.16
CA GLU A 627 5.13 13.96 -18.61
C GLU A 627 4.79 15.10 -19.57
N ALA A 628 5.21 16.33 -19.26
CA ALA A 628 4.99 17.49 -20.11
C ALA A 628 5.64 17.32 -21.50
N VAL A 629 6.90 16.84 -21.55
CA VAL A 629 7.61 16.55 -22.80
C VAL A 629 6.88 15.47 -23.61
N ASN A 630 6.44 14.39 -22.97
CA ASN A 630 5.68 13.33 -23.63
C ASN A 630 4.34 13.83 -24.21
N GLN A 631 3.62 14.69 -23.48
CA GLN A 631 2.37 15.30 -23.99
C GLN A 631 2.62 16.19 -25.21
N GLN A 632 3.71 16.97 -25.22
CA GLN A 632 4.12 17.76 -26.38
C GLN A 632 4.44 16.85 -27.58
N HIS A 633 5.23 15.79 -27.35
CA HIS A 633 5.59 14.79 -28.35
C HIS A 633 4.35 14.14 -29.00
N GLN A 634 3.37 13.73 -28.18
CA GLN A 634 2.10 13.17 -28.67
C GLN A 634 1.27 14.17 -29.46
N THR A 635 1.20 15.42 -28.99
CA THR A 635 0.44 16.49 -29.65
C THR A 635 1.02 16.80 -31.03
N GLU A 636 2.34 16.84 -31.16
CA GLU A 636 3.03 17.06 -32.43
C GLU A 636 2.79 15.90 -33.41
N VAL A 637 2.97 14.65 -32.97
CA VAL A 637 2.69 13.46 -33.78
C VAL A 637 1.25 13.46 -34.29
N LEU A 638 0.27 13.66 -33.41
CA LEU A 638 -1.14 13.69 -33.79
C LEU A 638 -1.47 14.88 -34.70
N GLY A 639 -0.88 16.04 -34.45
CA GLY A 639 -1.01 17.23 -35.29
C GLY A 639 -0.53 16.95 -36.71
N LYS A 640 0.65 16.35 -36.87
CA LYS A 640 1.21 15.97 -38.18
C LYS A 640 0.38 14.89 -38.86
N ILE A 641 -0.07 13.85 -38.14
CA ILE A 641 -0.99 12.84 -38.70
C ILE A 641 -2.26 13.53 -39.22
N ASN A 642 -2.89 14.41 -38.44
CA ASN A 642 -4.09 15.12 -38.87
C ASN A 642 -3.83 16.00 -40.10
N GLN A 643 -2.70 16.69 -40.16
CA GLN A 643 -2.30 17.47 -41.33
C GLN A 643 -2.16 16.59 -42.59
N PHE A 644 -1.57 15.40 -42.48
CA PHE A 644 -1.50 14.46 -43.60
C PHE A 644 -2.86 13.85 -43.97
N LEU A 645 -3.72 13.60 -42.99
CA LEU A 645 -5.09 13.14 -43.23
C LEU A 645 -5.90 14.18 -44.00
N GLU A 646 -5.78 15.46 -43.66
CA GLU A 646 -6.44 16.57 -44.37
C GLU A 646 -5.93 16.68 -45.82
N LYS A 647 -4.60 16.70 -46.01
CA LYS A 647 -3.99 16.70 -47.35
C LYS A 647 -4.41 15.50 -48.19
N ALA A 648 -4.51 14.30 -47.59
CA ALA A 648 -4.97 13.09 -48.28
C ALA A 648 -6.41 13.20 -48.81
N VAL A 649 -7.26 13.98 -48.14
CA VAL A 649 -8.63 14.26 -48.57
C VAL A 649 -8.68 15.36 -49.62
N GLU A 650 -7.84 16.40 -49.52
CA GLU A 650 -7.80 17.55 -50.43
C GLU A 650 -7.16 17.26 -51.79
N ASP A 651 -6.10 16.44 -51.84
CA ASP A 651 -5.37 16.20 -53.09
C ASP A 651 -6.07 15.15 -53.98
N THR A 652 -6.26 15.52 -55.25
CA THR A 652 -6.86 14.67 -56.30
C THR A 652 -5.79 14.03 -57.19
N ARG A 653 -4.50 14.33 -56.98
CA ARG A 653 -3.37 13.80 -57.75
C ARG A 653 -2.28 13.23 -56.82
N SER A 654 -2.61 12.16 -56.12
CA SER A 654 -1.76 11.02 -55.72
C SER A 654 -0.22 11.18 -55.72
N ARG A 655 0.35 12.23 -55.12
CA ARG A 655 1.79 12.31 -54.85
C ARG A 655 2.02 12.72 -53.41
N TYR A 656 2.07 11.72 -52.53
CA TYR A 656 2.57 11.91 -51.17
C TYR A 656 4.09 12.11 -51.25
N GLN A 657 4.53 13.37 -51.40
CA GLN A 657 5.93 13.74 -51.27
C GLN A 657 6.33 13.64 -49.78
N ALA A 658 7.41 12.93 -49.46
CA ALA A 658 7.96 12.88 -48.11
C ALA A 658 8.52 14.27 -47.74
N TRP A 659 8.13 14.79 -46.57
CA TRP A 659 8.62 16.08 -46.06
C TRP A 659 9.66 15.79 -44.97
N TRP A 660 10.91 16.14 -45.24
CA TRP A 660 12.03 16.02 -44.31
C TRP A 660 12.38 17.44 -43.83
N ASP A 661 12.18 17.74 -42.54
CA ASP A 661 12.58 19.05 -41.98
C ASP A 661 14.10 19.27 -42.03
N ASP A 662 14.90 18.20 -42.17
CA ASP A 662 16.36 18.28 -42.27
C ASP A 662 16.88 18.56 -43.71
N GLU A 663 16.01 18.58 -44.72
CA GLU A 663 16.36 18.89 -46.12
C GLU A 663 15.39 19.90 -46.72
N ASP A 664 15.42 21.14 -46.22
CA ASP A 664 14.92 22.28 -46.97
C ASP A 664 15.88 22.59 -48.14
N HIS A 665 15.79 21.82 -49.22
CA HIS A 665 16.52 22.06 -50.48
C HIS A 665 16.12 23.40 -51.16
N SER A 666 15.19 24.16 -50.58
CA SER A 666 14.75 25.45 -51.13
C SER A 666 15.53 26.66 -50.59
N GLN A 667 16.36 26.50 -49.54
CA GLN A 667 17.32 27.53 -49.17
C GLN A 667 18.65 27.30 -49.88
N LYS A 668 18.97 28.17 -50.86
CA LYS A 668 20.34 28.29 -51.38
C LYS A 668 21.28 28.50 -50.18
N LYS A 669 22.04 27.46 -49.81
CA LYS A 669 23.05 27.56 -48.74
C LYS A 669 24.06 28.62 -49.14
N ASP A 670 24.24 29.60 -48.26
CA ASP A 670 25.23 30.67 -48.38
C ASP A 670 26.65 30.07 -48.46
N GLU A 671 27.52 30.67 -49.27
CA GLU A 671 28.84 30.13 -49.62
C GLU A 671 29.71 29.90 -48.36
N LEU A 672 29.47 30.69 -47.31
CA LEU A 672 30.07 30.56 -45.99
C LEU A 672 29.78 29.21 -45.29
N LYS A 673 28.54 28.71 -45.37
CA LYS A 673 28.16 27.44 -44.71
C LYS A 673 28.77 26.21 -45.40
N ARG A 674 29.02 26.30 -46.71
CA ARG A 674 29.75 25.24 -47.44
C ARG A 674 31.23 25.23 -47.07
N VAL A 675 31.84 26.40 -46.88
CA VAL A 675 33.25 26.51 -46.45
C VAL A 675 33.42 26.00 -45.02
N GLU A 676 32.46 26.25 -44.12
CA GLU A 676 32.46 25.70 -42.76
C GLU A 676 32.37 24.16 -42.77
N GLU A 677 31.44 23.57 -43.53
CA GLU A 677 31.33 22.10 -43.66
C GLU A 677 32.60 21.47 -44.30
N GLU A 678 33.28 22.15 -45.22
CA GLU A 678 34.57 21.70 -45.78
C GLU A 678 35.73 21.85 -44.77
N MET A 679 35.72 22.87 -43.91
CA MET A 679 36.71 23.02 -42.83
C MET A 679 36.57 21.92 -41.76
N TYR A 680 35.34 21.52 -41.41
CA TYR A 680 35.10 20.45 -40.43
C TYR A 680 35.38 19.04 -40.97
N ARG A 681 35.49 18.85 -42.30
CA ARG A 681 35.90 17.56 -42.90
C ARG A 681 37.40 17.26 -42.78
N GLY A 682 38.23 18.26 -42.48
CA GLY A 682 39.68 18.11 -42.37
C GLY A 682 40.21 17.90 -40.95
N TRP A 683 39.36 17.98 -39.92
CA TRP A 683 39.77 17.90 -38.52
C TRP A 683 39.30 16.59 -37.89
N SER A 684 39.87 15.49 -38.36
CA SER A 684 40.00 14.25 -37.57
C SER A 684 41.47 13.89 -37.46
N MET A 685 42.09 14.36 -36.38
CA MET A 685 43.19 13.67 -35.71
C MET A 685 42.83 13.51 -34.24
#